data_AF-A0A8D2N9X0-F1
#
_entry.id   AF-A0A8D2N9X0-F1
#
_cell.length_a   1.000
_cell.length_b   1.000
_cell.length_c   1.000
_cell.angle_alpha   90.00
_cell.angle_beta   90.00
_cell.angle_gamma   90.00
#
_symmetry.space_group_name_H-M   'P 1'
#
loop_
_entity.id
_entity.type
_entity.pdbx_description
1 polymer ?
#
loop_
_entity_poly.entity_id
_entity_poly.type
_entity_poly.pdbx_seq_one_letter_code
_entity_poly.pdbx_strand_id
1 'polypeptide(L)'
;MGDIVPQPWGVKHPLGDATPPWLPCPVRPRLPPQTMPLMGNLSAPFSPQMDLSHRFSKEEVRLALLYEEVLYTIRHRLGKPEQQHVGDSQELYSYVQKAFGMDAEEHAVIMQQVMELESPIYCLKATVKEAKGILGKDVSGLSDPYCLLGIDTRSQEPAHPDHKKRMKAVVKDLIPEDQIHRTQVINQTLSPVWNETFILDSDVVESMRHKLGELTDLHGLKRIFKDARKDKGQDDFLGNVVVRLKDLHCWDDQWYQLEPRTETYPERGHCHLQFLLTHKKRATTSSRTQPSYTVHRHLLQQLVSHEILQHQAGSTSWDGELSSHASTVLYLHATQKDLSDFHQDMAQWLAYSKLYQSLEFNSSCLLHQITSIEYRWVQERLRPEQVRAELAESFQSLLTYGVSLIRRFRIIFPLSVPRSTERLQSLLRVLVQMCKTKAFHELCTPSPDLPQMVSTALKSGTTEWFHMQKQHLKPMVKSIEENSKALSMLLLEVIEDLKQCQKIWNKFNLKLNIFSIAYLELESLVSKPGLLCPQETKSCATAVWLENLHRDAFLHRDGPLALSNFHQWFEEALPLWLQKAYTTTLERAQRAIQMDQLKPFGYHKHSTSTVDLSTCYAQIVTTWQQLNWPDPEKAFMIMVNLLEDMCKISLMYCKLIKERAEALQTHLPQLCIVVNNIEQLRLQMLKLPSQLAWAQLEQRTRGIIEPQQIQNALHNQLDSTVACLDHEVRDVVQALATKLEKGIARHIQELSSSSDTQKPEDSIIPLMKFLESELQYLNEHLVQENFKR
;
A
#
# COMPACT_ATOMS: atom_id res chain seq x y z
N MET A 1 45.35 -34.75 -4.58
CA MET A 1 45.57 -34.21 -3.22
C MET A 1 46.22 -32.84 -3.37
N GLY A 2 45.58 -31.79 -2.83
CA GLY A 2 46.21 -30.49 -2.52
C GLY A 2 46.04 -29.38 -3.56
N ASP A 3 45.05 -28.52 -3.34
CA ASP A 3 44.66 -27.34 -4.13
C ASP A 3 45.71 -26.20 -4.14
N ILE A 4 45.82 -25.50 -5.28
CA ILE A 4 46.40 -24.15 -5.36
C ILE A 4 45.41 -23.27 -6.14
N VAL A 5 44.81 -22.31 -5.44
CA VAL A 5 44.05 -21.17 -5.96
C VAL A 5 44.89 -19.91 -5.75
N PRO A 6 45.12 -19.05 -6.76
CA PRO A 6 45.60 -17.69 -6.53
C PRO A 6 44.44 -16.70 -6.44
N GLN A 7 44.46 -15.88 -5.38
CA GLN A 7 43.64 -14.70 -5.18
C GLN A 7 44.04 -13.54 -6.13
N PRO A 8 43.11 -12.60 -6.43
CA PRO A 8 43.43 -11.38 -7.18
C PRO A 8 43.83 -10.22 -6.24
N TRP A 9 44.86 -9.49 -6.65
CA TRP A 9 45.30 -8.24 -6.02
C TRP A 9 44.51 -7.05 -6.56
N GLY A 10 44.05 -6.19 -5.66
CA GLY A 10 43.42 -4.92 -5.97
C GLY A 10 44.41 -3.80 -6.21
N VAL A 11 44.02 -2.84 -7.06
CA VAL A 11 44.57 -1.49 -7.08
C VAL A 11 43.40 -0.52 -7.09
N LYS A 12 43.32 0.30 -6.04
CA LYS A 12 42.40 1.44 -5.88
C LYS A 12 42.95 2.65 -6.65
N HIS A 13 42.09 3.35 -7.38
CA HIS A 13 42.17 4.81 -7.54
C HIS A 13 40.75 5.40 -7.62
N PRO A 14 40.57 6.67 -7.19
CA PRO A 14 39.29 7.21 -6.72
C PRO A 14 38.47 7.83 -7.85
N LEU A 15 37.17 7.55 -7.90
CA LEU A 15 36.21 8.27 -8.73
C LEU A 15 35.52 9.32 -7.87
N GLY A 16 35.73 10.57 -8.25
CA GLY A 16 35.10 11.74 -7.63
C GLY A 16 33.59 11.80 -7.90
N ASP A 17 32.91 12.40 -6.94
CA ASP A 17 31.51 12.79 -6.99
C ASP A 17 31.22 13.65 -8.23
N ALA A 18 30.41 13.11 -9.13
CA ALA A 18 29.70 13.86 -10.14
C ALA A 18 28.24 13.42 -10.13
N THR A 19 27.47 14.02 -9.21
CA THR A 19 26.01 14.04 -9.24
C THR A 19 25.51 14.66 -10.56
N PRO A 20 24.67 13.99 -11.36
CA PRO A 20 23.95 14.64 -12.44
C PRO A 20 22.84 15.56 -11.88
N PRO A 21 22.52 16.68 -12.54
CA PRO A 21 21.58 17.67 -12.04
C PRO A 21 20.13 17.17 -12.13
N TRP A 22 19.41 17.40 -11.04
CA TRP A 22 18.00 17.15 -10.81
C TRP A 22 17.09 17.73 -11.91
N LEU A 23 16.20 16.91 -12.46
CA LEU A 23 14.92 17.35 -13.01
C LEU A 23 13.87 17.29 -11.88
N PRO A 24 13.03 18.31 -11.70
CA PRO A 24 12.10 18.41 -10.58
C PRO A 24 10.95 17.40 -10.69
N CYS A 25 10.56 16.82 -9.55
CA CYS A 25 9.35 16.01 -9.43
C CYS A 25 8.13 16.78 -9.97
N PRO A 26 7.24 16.16 -10.77
CA PRO A 26 6.04 16.83 -11.23
C PRO A 26 5.07 17.07 -10.06
N VAL A 27 4.91 18.34 -9.70
CA VAL A 27 3.83 18.85 -8.86
C VAL A 27 2.50 18.45 -9.52
N ARG A 28 1.66 17.70 -8.80
CA ARG A 28 0.31 17.33 -9.28
C ARG A 28 -0.53 18.60 -9.56
N PRO A 29 -1.33 18.63 -10.64
CA PRO A 29 -2.21 19.76 -10.92
C PRO A 29 -3.31 19.86 -9.85
N ARG A 30 -3.48 21.05 -9.27
CA ARG A 30 -4.65 21.43 -8.47
C ARG A 30 -5.88 21.40 -9.39
N LEU A 31 -6.91 20.65 -9.01
CA LEU A 31 -8.24 20.80 -9.57
C LEU A 31 -8.80 22.18 -9.17
N PRO A 32 -9.45 22.92 -10.09
CA PRO A 32 -10.02 24.23 -9.77
C PRO A 32 -11.26 24.08 -8.87
N PRO A 33 -11.51 25.00 -7.92
CA PRO A 33 -12.73 24.99 -7.13
C PRO A 33 -13.94 25.33 -8.02
N GLN A 34 -14.98 24.52 -7.91
CA GLN A 34 -16.27 24.73 -8.57
C GLN A 34 -16.95 25.98 -8.01
N THR A 35 -17.17 26.98 -8.85
CA THR A 35 -18.04 28.13 -8.59
C THR A 35 -19.51 27.74 -8.77
N MET A 36 -20.34 27.98 -7.75
CA MET A 36 -21.81 27.93 -7.83
C MET A 36 -22.39 29.34 -7.56
N PRO A 37 -23.57 29.67 -8.11
CA PRO A 37 -23.95 31.04 -8.46
C PRO A 37 -24.62 31.84 -7.34
N LEU A 38 -24.44 33.16 -7.42
CA LEU A 38 -25.02 34.20 -6.56
C LEU A 38 -26.54 34.33 -6.73
N MET A 39 -27.26 34.43 -5.61
CA MET A 39 -28.65 34.92 -5.60
C MET A 39 -28.85 35.99 -4.52
N GLY A 40 -29.25 37.19 -4.98
CA GLY A 40 -30.30 38.05 -4.41
C GLY A 40 -30.15 38.61 -2.99
N ASN A 41 -29.70 39.87 -2.89
CA ASN A 41 -29.90 40.74 -1.72
C ASN A 41 -31.38 41.11 -1.52
N LEU A 42 -31.85 41.05 -0.28
CA LEU A 42 -32.92 41.90 0.24
C LEU A 42 -32.60 42.28 1.70
N SER A 43 -32.60 43.58 1.98
CA SER A 43 -32.17 44.22 3.23
C SER A 43 -33.34 44.85 3.98
N ALA A 44 -33.40 44.68 5.32
CA ALA A 44 -34.05 45.60 6.29
C ALA A 44 -33.70 45.18 7.76
N PRO A 45 -33.85 46.04 8.81
CA PRO A 45 -32.72 46.39 9.69
C PRO A 45 -32.89 46.13 11.21
N PHE A 46 -31.78 46.36 11.96
CA PHE A 46 -31.61 46.70 13.39
C PHE A 46 -31.06 45.66 14.39
N SER A 47 -29.78 45.81 14.77
CA SER A 47 -29.19 46.06 16.12
C SER A 47 -27.65 45.89 16.04
N PRO A 48 -26.80 46.55 16.86
CA PRO A 48 -25.37 46.65 16.58
C PRO A 48 -24.63 45.34 16.91
N GLN A 49 -24.46 44.49 15.91
CA GLN A 49 -23.58 43.32 15.95
C GLN A 49 -22.24 43.65 15.28
N MET A 50 -21.17 43.08 15.85
CA MET A 50 -19.78 43.14 15.42
C MET A 50 -19.61 43.18 13.90
N ASP A 51 -19.12 44.30 13.38
CA ASP A 51 -18.70 44.41 11.99
C ASP A 51 -17.19 44.16 11.87
N LEU A 52 -16.81 42.88 11.84
CA LEU A 52 -15.50 42.42 11.40
C LEU A 52 -15.45 42.17 9.87
N SER A 53 -16.55 42.47 9.16
CA SER A 53 -16.75 42.02 7.78
C SER A 53 -15.95 42.81 6.73
N HIS A 54 -15.42 43.97 7.11
CA HIS A 54 -14.69 44.85 6.18
C HIS A 54 -13.21 44.53 5.99
N ARG A 55 -12.64 43.53 6.69
CA ARG A 55 -11.20 43.17 6.57
C ARG A 55 -10.88 41.70 6.36
N PHE A 56 -11.82 40.77 6.57
CA PHE A 56 -11.53 39.34 6.60
C PHE A 56 -12.44 38.52 5.68
N SER A 57 -11.90 37.43 5.12
CA SER A 57 -12.68 36.45 4.37
C SER A 57 -13.68 35.71 5.28
N LYS A 58 -14.76 35.13 4.72
CA LYS A 58 -15.78 34.40 5.51
C LYS A 58 -15.17 33.27 6.36
N GLU A 59 -14.06 32.68 5.91
CA GLU A 59 -13.38 31.59 6.62
C GLU A 59 -12.50 32.12 7.77
N GLU A 60 -11.84 33.25 7.58
CA GLU A 60 -11.08 33.94 8.65
C GLU A 60 -11.98 34.37 9.80
N VAL A 61 -13.16 34.93 9.51
CA VAL A 61 -14.15 35.29 10.55
C VAL A 61 -14.58 34.05 11.34
N ARG A 62 -14.85 32.94 10.64
CA ARG A 62 -15.24 31.69 11.30
C ARG A 62 -14.13 31.14 12.20
N LEU A 63 -12.88 31.21 11.74
CA LEU A 63 -11.72 30.70 12.45
C LEU A 63 -11.40 31.57 13.69
N ALA A 64 -11.57 32.89 13.60
CA ALA A 64 -11.47 33.80 14.73
C ALA A 64 -12.55 33.53 15.81
N LEU A 65 -13.81 33.30 15.41
CA LEU A 65 -14.90 32.94 16.33
C LEU A 65 -14.69 31.58 17.01
N LEU A 66 -14.07 30.62 16.32
CA LEU A 66 -13.69 29.34 16.90
C LEU A 66 -12.53 29.51 17.88
N TYR A 67 -11.56 30.37 17.56
CA TYR A 67 -10.44 30.68 18.43
C TYR A 67 -10.88 31.39 19.72
N GLU A 68 -11.82 32.35 19.63
CA GLU A 68 -12.48 33.00 20.79
C GLU A 68 -13.07 31.94 21.74
N GLU A 69 -13.81 30.96 21.21
CA GLU A 69 -14.41 29.88 22.01
C GLU A 69 -13.38 29.02 22.75
N VAL A 70 -12.25 28.72 22.10
CA VAL A 70 -11.18 27.93 22.70
C VAL A 70 -10.48 28.68 23.82
N LEU A 71 -10.16 29.96 23.60
CA LEU A 71 -9.56 30.80 24.63
C LEU A 71 -10.50 30.95 25.84
N TYR A 72 -11.80 31.11 25.58
CA TYR A 72 -12.82 31.14 26.63
C TYR A 72 -12.91 29.82 27.39
N THR A 73 -12.84 28.69 26.70
CA THR A 73 -12.83 27.34 27.29
C THR A 73 -11.64 27.12 28.23
N ILE A 74 -10.44 27.56 27.82
CA ILE A 74 -9.21 27.47 28.64
C ILE A 74 -9.30 28.43 29.85
N ARG A 75 -9.77 29.67 29.63
CA ARG A 75 -9.89 30.70 30.68
C ARG A 75 -10.87 30.30 31.79
N HIS A 76 -11.98 29.69 31.41
CA HIS A 76 -13.03 29.27 32.32
C HIS A 76 -12.97 27.77 32.60
N ARG A 77 -11.77 27.21 32.69
CA ARG A 77 -11.54 25.84 33.14
C ARG A 77 -12.25 25.57 34.46
N LEU A 78 -12.86 24.39 34.56
CA LEU A 78 -13.55 23.88 35.74
C LEU A 78 -12.78 22.72 36.36
N GLY A 79 -12.85 22.59 37.68
CA GLY A 79 -12.25 21.48 38.42
C GLY A 79 -10.72 21.43 38.39
N LYS A 80 -10.17 20.47 39.13
CA LYS A 80 -8.73 20.18 39.15
C LYS A 80 -8.29 19.48 37.85
N PRO A 81 -7.10 19.80 37.31
CA PRO A 81 -6.49 19.00 36.26
C PRO A 81 -6.29 17.54 36.70
N GLU A 82 -6.69 16.59 35.86
CA GLU A 82 -6.26 15.20 36.00
C GLU A 82 -4.78 15.04 35.58
N GLN A 83 -4.11 13.98 36.03
CA GLN A 83 -2.68 13.74 35.75
C GLN A 83 -2.32 13.64 34.26
N GLN A 84 -3.27 13.20 33.43
CA GLN A 84 -3.12 13.05 31.98
C GLN A 84 -3.34 14.36 31.19
N HIS A 85 -3.83 15.41 31.87
CA HIS A 85 -4.20 16.68 31.25
C HIS A 85 -3.25 17.81 31.64
N VAL A 86 -3.00 18.73 30.71
CA VAL A 86 -2.11 19.87 30.94
C VAL A 86 -2.72 20.79 32.00
N GLY A 87 -1.96 21.06 33.06
CA GLY A 87 -2.37 21.92 34.17
C GLY A 87 -2.24 23.41 33.87
N ASP A 88 -1.16 23.79 33.19
CA ASP A 88 -0.82 25.17 32.90
C ASP A 88 -1.65 25.73 31.74
N SER A 89 -2.42 26.79 32.03
CA SER A 89 -3.20 27.50 31.01
C SER A 89 -2.31 28.21 29.98
N GLN A 90 -1.10 28.63 30.35
CA GLN A 90 -0.19 29.33 29.43
C GLN A 90 0.37 28.40 28.34
N GLU A 91 0.69 27.16 28.69
CA GLU A 91 1.06 26.11 27.72
C GLU A 91 -0.10 25.84 26.75
N LEU A 92 -1.33 25.78 27.25
CA LEU A 92 -2.52 25.60 26.42
C LEU A 92 -2.75 26.79 25.47
N TYR A 93 -2.57 28.04 25.94
CA TYR A 93 -2.66 29.23 25.08
C TYR A 93 -1.60 29.22 23.97
N SER A 94 -0.35 28.87 24.30
CA SER A 94 0.72 28.76 23.30
C SER A 94 0.44 27.68 22.26
N TYR A 95 -0.08 26.53 22.69
CA TYR A 95 -0.46 25.45 21.79
C TYR A 95 -1.58 25.87 20.83
N VAL A 96 -2.69 26.42 21.35
CA VAL A 96 -3.83 26.79 20.48
C VAL A 96 -3.49 27.94 19.56
N GLN A 97 -2.63 28.87 19.97
CA GLN A 97 -2.12 29.92 19.08
C GLN A 97 -1.40 29.32 17.86
N LYS A 98 -0.51 28.35 18.07
CA LYS A 98 0.17 27.63 16.99
C LYS A 98 -0.79 26.78 16.17
N ALA A 99 -1.75 26.12 16.81
CA ALA A 99 -2.72 25.26 16.14
C ALA A 99 -3.66 26.02 15.21
N PHE A 100 -4.01 27.26 15.55
CA PHE A 100 -4.84 28.14 14.75
C PHE A 100 -4.05 29.02 13.78
N GLY A 101 -2.71 29.00 13.84
CA GLY A 101 -1.85 29.84 13.00
C GLY A 101 -2.04 31.34 13.26
N MET A 102 -2.32 31.71 14.51
CA MET A 102 -2.63 33.08 14.92
C MET A 102 -1.36 33.87 15.22
N ASP A 103 -1.26 35.07 14.66
CA ASP A 103 -0.16 35.97 14.97
C ASP A 103 -0.27 36.52 16.40
N ALA A 104 0.85 36.99 16.95
CA ALA A 104 0.90 37.47 18.35
C ALA A 104 -0.03 38.67 18.59
N GLU A 105 -0.18 39.56 17.61
CA GLU A 105 -1.08 40.71 17.69
C GLU A 105 -2.55 40.28 17.67
N GLU A 106 -2.92 39.36 16.76
CA GLU A 106 -4.28 38.82 16.67
C GLU A 106 -4.66 38.04 17.95
N HIS A 107 -3.74 37.23 18.47
CA HIS A 107 -3.94 36.55 19.75
C HIS A 107 -4.17 37.54 20.88
N ALA A 108 -3.37 38.61 20.99
CA ALA A 108 -3.53 39.61 22.03
C ALA A 108 -4.89 40.32 21.97
N VAL A 109 -5.34 40.68 20.76
CA VAL A 109 -6.64 41.33 20.54
C VAL A 109 -7.80 40.41 20.93
N ILE A 110 -7.82 39.18 20.41
CA ILE A 110 -8.91 38.23 20.70
C ILE A 110 -8.89 37.81 22.18
N MET A 111 -7.69 37.64 22.76
CA MET A 111 -7.56 37.33 24.18
C MET A 111 -8.10 38.47 25.07
N GLN A 112 -7.82 39.72 24.73
CA GLN A 112 -8.39 40.88 25.43
C GLN A 112 -9.92 40.89 25.34
N GLN A 113 -10.48 40.62 24.16
CA GLN A 113 -11.94 40.51 23.98
C GLN A 113 -12.52 39.40 24.86
N VAL A 114 -11.88 38.23 24.91
CA VAL A 114 -12.29 37.11 25.78
C VAL A 114 -12.17 37.48 27.27
N MET A 115 -11.25 38.35 27.66
CA MET A 115 -11.17 38.86 29.03
C MET A 115 -12.32 39.79 29.41
N GLU A 116 -12.88 40.52 28.44
CA GLU A 116 -14.01 41.45 28.60
C GLU A 116 -15.38 40.74 28.55
N LEU A 117 -15.45 39.49 28.09
CA LEU A 117 -16.68 38.69 28.08
C LEU A 117 -17.13 38.29 29.50
N GLU A 118 -18.46 38.21 29.68
CA GLU A 118 -19.08 37.73 30.91
C GLU A 118 -18.69 36.28 31.24
N SER A 119 -18.54 35.98 32.53
CA SER A 119 -18.33 34.63 33.05
C SER A 119 -19.45 33.68 32.61
N PRO A 120 -19.15 32.39 32.38
CA PRO A 120 -20.18 31.43 32.08
C PRO A 120 -21.01 31.14 33.32
N ILE A 121 -22.28 30.81 33.12
CA ILE A 121 -23.13 30.30 34.20
C ILE A 121 -22.71 28.86 34.45
N TYR A 122 -22.08 28.63 35.58
CA TYR A 122 -21.61 27.32 35.98
C TYR A 122 -22.73 26.46 36.57
N CYS A 123 -22.65 25.16 36.33
CA CYS A 123 -23.64 24.19 36.76
C CYS A 123 -22.92 22.94 37.27
N LEU A 124 -23.37 22.40 38.41
CA LEU A 124 -22.94 21.10 38.91
C LEU A 124 -24.04 20.08 38.68
N LYS A 125 -23.77 19.09 37.82
CA LYS A 125 -24.59 17.90 37.72
C LYS A 125 -24.10 16.87 38.72
N ALA A 126 -25.00 16.41 39.56
CA ALA A 126 -24.70 15.48 40.63
C ALA A 126 -25.63 14.27 40.53
N THR A 127 -25.08 13.12 40.16
CA THR A 127 -25.80 11.86 40.05
C THR A 127 -25.59 11.02 41.29
N VAL A 128 -26.69 10.62 41.93
CA VAL A 128 -26.68 9.65 43.02
C VAL A 128 -26.94 8.29 42.39
N LYS A 129 -25.91 7.44 42.28
CA LYS A 129 -26.01 6.16 41.58
C LYS A 129 -26.57 5.08 42.50
N GLU A 130 -25.81 4.72 43.52
CA GLU A 130 -26.14 3.64 44.44
C GLU A 130 -25.48 3.83 45.80
N ALA A 131 -25.95 3.10 46.82
CA ALA A 131 -25.24 2.94 48.07
C ALA A 131 -25.11 1.46 48.40
N LYS A 132 -24.11 1.09 49.22
CA LYS A 132 -23.85 -0.29 49.65
C LYS A 132 -23.47 -0.34 51.12
N GLY A 133 -23.96 -1.36 51.81
CA GLY A 133 -23.64 -1.62 53.22
C GLY A 133 -24.15 -0.54 54.16
N ILE A 134 -25.29 0.10 53.82
CA ILE A 134 -25.90 1.08 54.71
C ILE A 134 -26.46 0.39 55.96
N LEU A 135 -26.60 1.13 57.05
CA LEU A 135 -27.08 0.56 58.32
C LEU A 135 -28.59 0.30 58.26
N GLY A 136 -29.01 -0.93 58.53
CA GLY A 136 -30.41 -1.27 58.74
C GLY A 136 -30.95 -0.75 60.07
N LYS A 137 -32.05 -0.01 60.03
CA LYS A 137 -32.69 0.61 61.19
C LYS A 137 -34.06 0.03 61.53
N ASP A 138 -34.72 -0.60 60.57
CA ASP A 138 -36.01 -1.22 60.79
C ASP A 138 -35.89 -2.51 61.61
N VAL A 139 -37.02 -2.92 62.18
CA VAL A 139 -37.17 -4.23 62.86
C VAL A 139 -36.82 -5.42 61.96
N SER A 140 -36.87 -5.24 60.64
CA SER A 140 -36.46 -6.23 59.64
C SER A 140 -34.94 -6.35 59.47
N GLY A 141 -34.15 -5.44 60.07
CA GLY A 141 -32.72 -5.31 59.81
C GLY A 141 -32.39 -4.63 58.48
N LEU A 142 -33.40 -4.10 57.77
CA LEU A 142 -33.27 -3.34 56.52
C LEU A 142 -33.62 -1.85 56.79
N SER A 143 -33.64 -1.02 55.75
CA SER A 143 -34.08 0.39 55.80
C SER A 143 -34.76 0.78 54.50
N ASP A 144 -35.47 1.92 54.51
CA ASP A 144 -36.09 2.55 53.34
C ASP A 144 -35.29 3.83 52.95
N PRO A 145 -34.04 3.70 52.45
CA PRO A 145 -33.14 4.84 52.25
C PRO A 145 -33.58 5.82 51.15
N TYR A 146 -33.38 7.11 51.43
CA TYR A 146 -33.32 8.17 50.41
C TYR A 146 -32.22 9.19 50.72
N CYS A 147 -31.79 9.94 49.70
CA CYS A 147 -30.74 10.93 49.79
C CYS A 147 -31.29 12.35 49.71
N LEU A 148 -30.77 13.25 50.55
CA LEU A 148 -30.88 14.70 50.40
C LEU A 148 -29.56 15.28 49.91
N LEU A 149 -29.61 16.16 48.93
CA LEU A 149 -28.48 16.80 48.27
C LEU A 149 -28.66 18.32 48.26
N GLY A 150 -27.67 19.08 48.75
CA GLY A 150 -27.66 20.54 48.64
C GLY A 150 -26.23 21.12 48.70
N ILE A 151 -26.09 22.34 48.20
CA ILE A 151 -24.84 23.12 48.30
C ILE A 151 -24.90 23.97 49.58
N ASP A 152 -23.88 23.83 50.44
CA ASP A 152 -23.71 24.68 51.62
C ASP A 152 -22.81 25.89 51.26
N THR A 153 -23.25 27.10 51.59
CA THR A 153 -22.60 28.36 51.18
C THR A 153 -21.97 29.14 52.34
N ARG A 154 -22.11 28.69 53.60
CA ARG A 154 -21.59 29.44 54.75
C ARG A 154 -20.09 29.18 54.97
N SER A 155 -19.30 30.25 54.94
CA SER A 155 -17.94 30.31 55.48
C SER A 155 -17.99 30.17 57.01
N GLN A 156 -17.65 28.99 57.54
CA GLN A 156 -17.24 28.87 58.94
C GLN A 156 -15.74 29.18 59.00
N GLU A 157 -15.36 30.25 59.69
CA GLU A 157 -13.98 30.43 60.14
C GLU A 157 -13.55 29.19 60.95
N PRO A 158 -12.28 28.74 60.86
CA PRO A 158 -11.79 27.70 61.74
C PRO A 158 -11.76 28.25 63.17
N ALA A 159 -12.79 27.93 63.96
CA ALA A 159 -12.73 28.12 65.39
C ALA A 159 -11.52 27.34 65.94
N HIS A 160 -10.77 28.00 66.82
CA HIS A 160 -9.58 27.53 67.53
C HIS A 160 -9.55 26.01 67.85
N PRO A 161 -8.35 25.39 67.88
CA PRO A 161 -8.18 23.93 67.86
C PRO A 161 -8.65 23.15 69.12
N ASP A 162 -9.33 23.78 70.09
CA ASP A 162 -9.59 23.17 71.42
C ASP A 162 -11.06 22.90 71.78
N HIS A 163 -11.99 22.97 70.83
CA HIS A 163 -13.38 22.54 71.08
C HIS A 163 -13.93 21.59 70.02
N LYS A 164 -13.55 20.31 70.10
CA LYS A 164 -14.30 19.19 69.48
C LYS A 164 -15.64 18.97 70.19
N LYS A 165 -16.59 19.90 70.06
CA LYS A 165 -18.03 19.58 70.22
C LYS A 165 -18.60 19.30 68.83
N ARG A 166 -18.70 18.01 68.47
CA ARG A 166 -19.44 17.55 67.27
C ARG A 166 -20.86 18.11 67.32
N MET A 167 -21.13 19.13 66.50
CA MET A 167 -22.46 19.73 66.39
C MET A 167 -23.45 18.70 65.85
N LYS A 168 -24.63 18.62 66.47
CA LYS A 168 -25.74 17.75 66.06
C LYS A 168 -26.23 18.19 64.66
N ALA A 169 -26.07 17.35 63.64
CA ALA A 169 -26.62 17.57 62.29
C ALA A 169 -28.17 17.51 62.28
N VAL A 170 -28.83 18.62 62.60
CA VAL A 170 -30.24 18.85 62.24
C VAL A 170 -30.21 19.67 60.96
N VAL A 171 -30.51 19.04 59.82
CA VAL A 171 -30.51 19.71 58.51
C VAL A 171 -31.88 20.31 58.17
N LYS A 172 -32.65 20.65 59.21
CA LYS A 172 -33.87 21.44 58.98
C LYS A 172 -33.58 22.93 58.80
N ASP A 173 -32.41 23.42 59.26
CA ASP A 173 -32.16 24.88 59.34
C ASP A 173 -30.86 25.35 58.63
N LEU A 174 -30.19 24.48 57.86
CA LEU A 174 -28.83 24.76 57.33
C LEU A 174 -28.75 25.03 55.82
N ILE A 175 -29.69 24.50 55.03
CA ILE A 175 -29.80 24.77 53.59
C ILE A 175 -31.26 25.14 53.34
N PRO A 176 -31.56 26.23 52.61
CA PRO A 176 -32.94 26.62 52.28
C PRO A 176 -33.71 25.44 51.63
N GLU A 177 -34.97 25.20 52.04
CA GLU A 177 -35.76 24.04 51.56
C GLU A 177 -35.94 24.02 50.03
N ASP A 178 -35.85 25.18 49.38
CA ASP A 178 -35.89 25.40 47.93
C ASP A 178 -34.62 24.96 47.18
N GLN A 179 -33.51 24.68 47.88
CA GLN A 179 -32.22 24.29 47.29
C GLN A 179 -31.82 22.84 47.60
N ILE A 180 -32.67 22.09 48.30
CA ILE A 180 -32.43 20.69 48.67
C ILE A 180 -33.13 19.77 47.65
N HIS A 181 -32.35 18.92 47.00
CA HIS A 181 -32.82 17.87 46.12
C HIS A 181 -32.97 16.56 46.88
N ARG A 182 -34.02 15.79 46.57
CA ARG A 182 -34.34 14.52 47.23
C ARG A 182 -34.47 13.39 46.20
N THR A 183 -33.81 12.26 46.43
CA THR A 183 -34.00 11.04 45.63
C THR A 183 -35.28 10.30 46.00
N GLN A 184 -35.72 9.37 45.15
CA GLN A 184 -36.77 8.43 45.50
C GLN A 184 -36.38 7.57 46.71
N VAL A 185 -37.40 7.12 47.45
CA VAL A 185 -37.23 6.17 48.55
C VAL A 185 -37.21 4.77 47.95
N ILE A 186 -36.14 4.01 48.22
CA ILE A 186 -36.06 2.61 47.83
C ILE A 186 -36.36 1.77 49.07
N ASN A 187 -37.41 0.97 49.03
CA ASN A 187 -37.87 0.27 50.23
C ASN A 187 -37.06 -1.01 50.50
N GLN A 188 -36.88 -1.33 51.77
CA GLN A 188 -36.35 -2.59 52.32
C GLN A 188 -35.04 -3.03 51.67
N THR A 189 -34.03 -2.15 51.67
CA THR A 189 -32.72 -2.47 51.09
C THR A 189 -31.57 -1.83 51.86
N LEU A 190 -30.44 -2.54 51.91
CA LEU A 190 -29.15 -2.00 52.36
C LEU A 190 -28.22 -1.66 51.18
N SER A 191 -28.71 -1.83 49.95
CA SER A 191 -27.96 -1.51 48.73
C SER A 191 -28.87 -0.87 47.68
N PRO A 192 -29.40 0.34 47.94
CA PRO A 192 -30.29 1.04 47.02
C PRO A 192 -29.56 1.47 45.75
N VAL A 193 -30.29 1.45 44.63
CA VAL A 193 -29.84 1.98 43.32
C VAL A 193 -30.87 3.03 42.89
N TRP A 194 -30.41 4.28 42.73
CA TRP A 194 -31.24 5.42 42.33
C TRP A 194 -30.99 5.83 40.88
N ASN A 195 -29.73 6.02 40.50
CA ASN A 195 -29.33 6.61 39.20
C ASN A 195 -30.06 7.94 38.88
N GLU A 196 -30.28 8.77 39.88
CA GLU A 196 -30.96 10.05 39.75
C GLU A 196 -29.95 11.20 39.63
N THR A 197 -30.11 12.05 38.61
CA THR A 197 -29.23 13.21 38.36
C THR A 197 -29.93 14.51 38.75
N PHE A 198 -29.25 15.33 39.54
CA PHE A 198 -29.72 16.65 39.95
C PHE A 198 -28.83 17.73 39.36
N ILE A 199 -29.45 18.81 38.89
CA ILE A 199 -28.77 19.97 38.32
C ILE A 199 -28.78 21.07 39.38
N LEU A 200 -27.59 21.39 39.89
CA LEU A 200 -27.42 22.41 40.91
C LEU A 200 -26.91 23.69 40.21
N ASP A 201 -27.85 24.60 39.95
CA ASP A 201 -27.58 25.95 39.42
C ASP A 201 -27.24 26.89 40.58
N SER A 202 -26.14 27.66 40.49
CA SER A 202 -25.92 28.73 41.48
C SER A 202 -24.84 29.74 41.11
N ASP A 203 -25.15 31.03 41.35
CA ASP A 203 -24.22 32.17 41.46
C ASP A 203 -23.04 31.92 42.43
N VAL A 204 -23.07 30.83 43.19
CA VAL A 204 -22.03 30.38 44.15
C VAL A 204 -20.77 29.85 43.47
N VAL A 205 -20.85 29.29 42.26
CA VAL A 205 -19.65 28.78 41.56
C VAL A 205 -18.80 29.95 41.02
N GLU A 206 -19.38 31.12 40.82
CA GLU A 206 -18.65 32.35 40.46
C GLU A 206 -17.71 32.80 41.59
N SER A 207 -18.14 32.60 42.85
CA SER A 207 -17.30 32.75 44.06
C SER A 207 -16.13 31.75 44.11
N MET A 208 -16.21 30.61 43.39
CA MET A 208 -15.12 29.63 43.32
C MET A 208 -13.93 30.13 42.50
N ARG A 209 -14.12 31.01 41.50
CA ARG A 209 -13.00 31.56 40.70
C ARG A 209 -12.21 32.62 41.45
N HIS A 210 -12.89 33.51 42.17
CA HIS A 210 -12.25 34.62 42.89
C HIS A 210 -11.53 34.19 44.17
N LYS A 211 -11.77 32.98 44.69
CA LYS A 211 -11.16 32.45 45.91
C LYS A 211 -10.24 31.23 45.72
N LEU A 212 -10.07 30.72 44.49
CA LEU A 212 -9.11 29.63 44.24
C LEU A 212 -7.67 30.12 44.04
N GLY A 213 -7.48 31.39 43.69
CA GLY A 213 -6.15 32.02 43.59
C GLY A 213 -5.58 32.50 44.93
N GLU A 214 -6.46 32.88 45.86
CA GLU A 214 -6.11 33.33 47.19
C GLU A 214 -7.22 32.87 48.15
N LEU A 215 -6.86 32.12 49.20
CA LEU A 215 -7.66 31.60 50.32
C LEU A 215 -8.04 30.11 50.26
N THR A 216 -7.41 29.39 51.18
CA THR A 216 -7.47 27.96 51.47
C THR A 216 -8.82 27.39 51.95
N ASP A 217 -9.87 28.19 52.16
CA ASP A 217 -10.95 27.78 53.11
C ASP A 217 -12.39 27.99 52.61
N LEU A 218 -12.91 27.09 51.77
CA LEU A 218 -14.37 26.92 51.58
C LEU A 218 -14.75 25.42 51.48
N HIS A 219 -15.74 25.00 52.30
CA HIS A 219 -16.33 23.66 52.43
C HIS A 219 -17.70 23.65 51.70
N GLY A 220 -18.13 22.71 50.84
CA GLY A 220 -18.37 21.28 51.05
C GLY A 220 -19.86 20.98 50.76
N LEU A 221 -20.20 20.21 49.71
CA LEU A 221 -21.56 19.75 49.39
C LEU A 221 -22.06 18.79 50.49
N LYS A 222 -23.05 19.15 51.31
CA LYS A 222 -23.57 18.30 52.40
C LYS A 222 -24.69 17.41 51.91
N ARG A 223 -24.51 16.08 51.96
CA ARG A 223 -25.55 15.07 51.72
C ARG A 223 -26.03 14.45 53.03
N ILE A 224 -27.33 14.20 53.17
CA ILE A 224 -27.91 13.52 54.34
C ILE A 224 -28.81 12.38 53.89
N PHE A 225 -28.51 11.18 54.37
CA PHE A 225 -29.37 10.02 54.19
C PHE A 225 -30.40 9.96 55.31
N LYS A 226 -31.67 9.82 54.94
CA LYS A 226 -32.79 9.73 55.88
C LYS A 226 -33.62 8.47 55.58
N ASP A 227 -34.13 7.85 56.63
CA ASP A 227 -35.04 6.70 56.58
C ASP A 227 -36.50 7.18 56.65
N ALA A 228 -37.34 6.82 55.67
CA ALA A 228 -38.71 7.31 55.59
C ALA A 228 -39.64 6.50 56.51
N ARG A 229 -40.01 7.05 57.68
CA ARG A 229 -41.00 6.39 58.56
C ARG A 229 -42.40 6.43 57.94
N LYS A 230 -43.14 5.31 58.03
CA LYS A 230 -44.58 5.25 57.70
C LYS A 230 -45.49 5.94 58.73
N ASP A 231 -45.01 6.26 59.92
CA ASP A 231 -45.79 6.90 60.99
C ASP A 231 -45.07 8.10 61.61
N LYS A 232 -45.81 9.21 61.78
CA LYS A 232 -45.39 10.55 62.23
C LYS A 232 -44.24 10.54 63.27
N GLY A 233 -43.02 10.75 62.80
CA GLY A 233 -41.80 10.90 63.62
C GLY A 233 -40.57 11.15 62.74
N GLN A 234 -39.58 11.88 63.27
CA GLN A 234 -38.36 12.31 62.57
C GLN A 234 -37.62 11.13 61.89
N ASP A 235 -37.30 11.27 60.61
CA ASP A 235 -36.54 10.29 59.81
C ASP A 235 -35.18 9.96 60.43
N ASP A 236 -34.79 8.68 60.38
CA ASP A 236 -33.53 8.21 60.97
C ASP A 236 -32.34 8.56 60.08
N PHE A 237 -31.24 9.03 60.68
CA PHE A 237 -30.03 9.41 59.96
C PHE A 237 -29.16 8.18 59.67
N LEU A 238 -28.92 7.90 58.38
CA LEU A 238 -28.11 6.74 57.96
C LEU A 238 -26.63 7.11 57.70
N GLY A 239 -26.34 8.35 57.32
CA GLY A 239 -24.98 8.82 57.04
C GLY A 239 -24.95 10.19 56.36
N ASN A 240 -23.78 10.81 56.27
CA ASN A 240 -23.53 12.01 55.45
C ASN A 240 -22.26 11.89 54.61
N VAL A 241 -22.21 12.61 53.49
CA VAL A 241 -20.96 12.81 52.73
C VAL A 241 -20.80 14.30 52.52
N VAL A 242 -19.60 14.82 52.74
CA VAL A 242 -19.23 16.21 52.46
C VAL A 242 -18.14 16.24 51.39
N VAL A 243 -18.48 16.74 50.20
CA VAL A 243 -17.52 16.81 49.08
C VAL A 243 -17.10 18.25 48.83
N ARG A 244 -15.81 18.56 48.95
CA ARG A 244 -15.31 19.92 48.68
C ARG A 244 -15.26 20.15 47.18
N LEU A 245 -15.97 21.18 46.69
CA LEU A 245 -16.03 21.48 45.26
C LEU A 245 -14.65 21.79 44.65
N LYS A 246 -13.71 22.33 45.44
CA LYS A 246 -12.32 22.57 45.01
C LYS A 246 -11.51 21.31 44.73
N ASP A 247 -11.95 20.16 45.25
CA ASP A 247 -11.25 18.88 45.07
C ASP A 247 -11.80 18.07 43.90
N LEU A 248 -12.91 18.52 43.29
CA LEU A 248 -13.52 17.85 42.16
C LEU A 248 -12.72 18.10 40.87
N HIS A 249 -12.61 17.08 40.03
CA HIS A 249 -12.23 17.19 38.64
C HIS A 249 -13.43 17.66 37.79
N CYS A 250 -13.23 17.86 36.48
CA CYS A 250 -14.35 18.20 35.58
C CYS A 250 -15.44 17.12 35.61
N TRP A 251 -15.01 15.86 35.71
CA TRP A 251 -15.84 14.69 35.86
C TRP A 251 -15.24 13.77 36.94
N ASP A 252 -16.05 13.39 37.93
CA ASP A 252 -15.67 12.43 38.96
C ASP A 252 -16.75 11.35 39.09
N ASP A 253 -16.34 10.08 39.19
CA ASP A 253 -17.24 8.94 39.40
C ASP A 253 -16.61 8.01 40.44
N GLN A 254 -17.02 8.16 41.71
CA GLN A 254 -16.27 7.63 42.86
C GLN A 254 -17.20 7.13 43.97
N TRP A 255 -16.71 6.15 44.75
CA TRP A 255 -17.34 5.72 45.99
C TRP A 255 -16.90 6.59 47.16
N TYR A 256 -17.87 7.13 47.90
CA TYR A 256 -17.64 7.96 49.09
C TYR A 256 -18.09 7.21 50.34
N GLN A 257 -17.27 7.23 51.38
CA GLN A 257 -17.62 6.65 52.67
C GLN A 257 -18.65 7.53 53.39
N LEU A 258 -19.69 6.89 53.95
CA LEU A 258 -20.71 7.60 54.74
C LEU A 258 -20.18 7.91 56.14
N GLU A 259 -20.20 9.18 56.53
CA GLU A 259 -19.81 9.63 57.85
C GLU A 259 -20.93 9.41 58.88
N PRO A 260 -20.61 8.94 60.10
CA PRO A 260 -21.58 8.74 61.16
C PRO A 260 -21.85 10.03 61.95
N ARG A 261 -23.09 10.20 62.42
CA ARG A 261 -23.47 11.30 63.33
C ARG A 261 -23.06 11.05 64.79
N THR A 262 -22.91 9.79 65.17
CA THR A 262 -22.48 9.34 66.51
C THR A 262 -21.48 8.19 66.39
N GLU A 263 -20.55 8.08 67.35
CA GLU A 263 -19.49 7.06 67.37
C GLU A 263 -19.99 5.63 67.61
N THR A 264 -21.26 5.49 68.00
CA THR A 264 -21.90 4.21 68.34
C THR A 264 -21.87 3.20 67.20
N TYR A 265 -21.87 3.65 65.94
CA TYR A 265 -21.65 2.80 64.77
C TYR A 265 -20.78 3.56 63.77
N PRO A 266 -19.47 3.25 63.70
CA PRO A 266 -18.53 3.99 62.86
C PRO A 266 -18.68 3.67 61.37
N GLU A 267 -19.09 2.43 61.03
CA GLU A 267 -19.29 2.00 59.65
C GLU A 267 -20.75 2.23 59.24
N ARG A 268 -20.95 3.07 58.21
CA ARG A 268 -22.27 3.45 57.67
C ARG A 268 -22.47 3.02 56.22
N GLY A 269 -21.50 2.33 55.63
CA GLY A 269 -21.50 1.98 54.21
C GLY A 269 -20.89 3.06 53.33
N HIS A 270 -21.10 2.90 52.02
CA HIS A 270 -20.56 3.78 50.99
C HIS A 270 -21.65 4.20 50.01
N CYS A 271 -21.48 5.36 49.39
CA CYS A 271 -22.35 5.84 48.33
C CYS A 271 -21.54 6.19 47.07
N HIS A 272 -22.00 5.68 45.95
CA HIS A 272 -21.44 5.95 44.63
C HIS A 272 -22.07 7.22 44.07
N LEU A 273 -21.23 8.22 43.83
CA LEU A 273 -21.64 9.54 43.43
C LEU A 273 -20.84 9.96 42.21
N GLN A 274 -21.55 10.50 41.23
CA GLN A 274 -20.93 11.07 40.04
C GLN A 274 -21.18 12.58 40.01
N PHE A 275 -20.15 13.33 39.65
CA PHE A 275 -20.20 14.78 39.52
C PHE A 275 -19.68 15.18 38.15
N LEU A 276 -20.36 16.15 37.52
CA LEU A 276 -19.93 16.74 36.26
C LEU A 276 -20.14 18.26 36.32
N LEU A 277 -19.04 19.00 36.16
CA LEU A 277 -19.05 20.45 36.14
C LEU A 277 -19.24 20.95 34.70
N THR A 278 -20.28 21.75 34.45
CA THR A 278 -20.67 22.21 33.11
C THR A 278 -20.95 23.71 33.07
N HIS A 279 -21.04 24.28 31.85
CA HIS A 279 -21.46 25.64 31.57
C HIS A 279 -22.87 25.62 30.98
N LYS A 280 -23.84 26.17 31.71
CA LYS A 280 -25.22 26.32 31.24
C LYS A 280 -25.36 27.39 30.17
N LYS A 281 -24.60 28.48 30.28
CA LYS A 281 -24.58 29.60 29.32
C LYS A 281 -23.16 30.15 29.18
N ARG A 282 -22.77 30.52 27.95
CA ARG A 282 -21.51 31.21 27.64
C ARG A 282 -21.79 32.50 26.88
N ALA A 283 -20.92 33.49 27.05
CA ALA A 283 -21.04 34.79 26.39
C ALA A 283 -20.50 34.80 24.95
N THR A 284 -19.73 33.78 24.56
CA THR A 284 -19.08 33.70 23.26
C THR A 284 -20.07 33.67 22.09
N THR A 285 -19.67 34.22 20.96
CA THR A 285 -20.53 34.32 19.77
C THR A 285 -20.83 32.94 19.16
N SER A 286 -19.82 32.04 19.12
CA SER A 286 -19.97 30.66 18.63
C SER A 286 -21.00 29.88 19.43
N SER A 287 -20.96 29.97 20.76
CA SER A 287 -21.91 29.32 21.66
C SER A 287 -23.35 29.83 21.56
N ARG A 288 -23.56 31.07 21.11
CA ARG A 288 -24.89 31.67 20.94
C ARG A 288 -25.54 31.34 19.60
N THR A 289 -24.72 31.09 18.58
CA THR A 289 -25.17 30.98 17.18
C THR A 289 -25.15 29.55 16.65
N GLN A 290 -24.36 28.66 17.23
CA GLN A 290 -24.19 27.28 16.76
C GLN A 290 -24.43 26.23 17.87
N PRO A 291 -24.90 25.02 17.51
CA PRO A 291 -24.94 23.91 18.46
C PRO A 291 -23.55 23.57 19.01
N SER A 292 -23.46 23.25 20.31
CA SER A 292 -22.20 22.90 20.98
C SER A 292 -21.42 21.79 20.27
N TYR A 293 -22.14 20.80 19.73
CA TYR A 293 -21.59 19.72 18.93
C TYR A 293 -20.86 20.23 17.67
N THR A 294 -21.48 21.16 16.95
CA THR A 294 -20.92 21.74 15.72
C THR A 294 -19.62 22.49 16.03
N VAL A 295 -19.59 23.27 17.10
CA VAL A 295 -18.38 24.01 17.52
C VAL A 295 -17.27 23.04 17.91
N HIS A 296 -17.59 22.01 18.70
CA HIS A 296 -16.63 20.97 19.09
C HIS A 296 -16.04 20.22 17.89
N ARG A 297 -16.87 19.88 16.89
CA ARG A 297 -16.40 19.23 15.66
C ARG A 297 -15.40 20.10 14.90
N HIS A 298 -15.66 21.41 14.77
CA HIS A 298 -14.73 22.31 14.08
C HIS A 298 -13.44 22.50 14.87
N LEU A 299 -13.52 22.58 16.20
CA LEU A 299 -12.36 22.60 17.08
C LEU A 299 -11.49 21.36 16.88
N LEU A 300 -12.11 20.18 16.93
CA LEU A 300 -11.45 18.91 16.67
C LEU A 300 -10.79 18.89 15.30
N GLN A 301 -11.51 19.32 14.26
CA GLN A 301 -10.99 19.37 12.90
C GLN A 301 -9.73 20.25 12.80
N GLN A 302 -9.72 21.41 13.46
CA GLN A 302 -8.57 22.32 13.43
C GLN A 302 -7.36 21.73 14.18
N LEU A 303 -7.58 21.18 15.37
CA LEU A 303 -6.50 20.61 16.18
C LEU A 303 -5.89 19.37 15.51
N VAL A 304 -6.73 18.46 14.99
CA VAL A 304 -6.28 17.28 14.26
C VAL A 304 -5.52 17.68 12.99
N SER A 305 -6.01 18.68 12.24
CA SER A 305 -5.32 19.20 11.06
C SER A 305 -3.92 19.72 11.41
N HIS A 306 -3.77 20.44 12.53
CA HIS A 306 -2.48 20.91 12.99
C HIS A 306 -1.53 19.74 13.34
N GLU A 307 -2.00 18.78 14.13
CA GLU A 307 -1.20 17.61 14.54
C GLU A 307 -0.70 16.80 13.32
N ILE A 308 -1.56 16.57 12.32
CA ILE A 308 -1.19 15.89 11.08
C ILE A 308 -0.08 16.65 10.34
N LEU A 309 -0.18 17.98 10.26
CA LEU A 309 0.80 18.81 9.55
C LEU A 309 2.16 18.88 10.29
N GLN A 310 2.17 18.74 11.61
CA GLN A 310 3.40 18.75 12.42
C GLN A 310 4.11 17.39 12.49
N HIS A 311 3.38 16.28 12.43
CA HIS A 311 3.92 14.94 12.71
C HIS A 311 5.01 14.46 11.73
N GLN A 312 5.06 15.03 10.52
CA GLN A 312 6.18 15.07 9.54
C GLN A 312 5.57 15.41 8.18
N ALA A 313 5.94 16.54 7.58
CA ALA A 313 5.37 17.00 6.31
C ALA A 313 5.44 15.91 5.22
N GLY A 314 4.28 15.39 4.80
CA GLY A 314 4.16 14.38 3.74
C GLY A 314 4.29 12.92 4.20
N SER A 315 4.43 12.63 5.50
CA SER A 315 4.40 11.26 6.01
C SER A 315 2.99 10.79 6.34
N THR A 316 2.59 9.63 5.82
CA THR A 316 1.32 8.97 6.16
C THR A 316 1.42 8.13 7.45
N SER A 317 2.38 8.42 8.32
CA SER A 317 2.70 7.61 9.50
C SER A 317 1.95 8.01 10.76
N TRP A 318 1.23 9.13 10.75
CA TRP A 318 0.42 9.55 11.90
C TRP A 318 -0.62 8.47 12.23
N ASP A 319 -0.65 8.06 13.49
CA ASP A 319 -1.39 6.92 14.03
C ASP A 319 -2.75 7.29 14.64
N GLY A 320 -3.06 8.58 14.69
CA GLY A 320 -4.30 9.10 15.24
C GLY A 320 -4.20 9.56 16.69
N GLU A 321 -3.01 9.47 17.33
CA GLU A 321 -2.83 9.94 18.69
C GLU A 321 -2.67 11.47 18.72
N LEU A 322 -3.50 12.09 19.56
CA LEU A 322 -3.48 13.53 19.81
C LEU A 322 -2.53 13.86 20.94
N SER A 323 -1.85 15.01 20.87
CA SER A 323 -1.01 15.48 21.98
C SER A 323 -1.83 15.66 23.26
N SER A 324 -1.15 15.64 24.41
CA SER A 324 -1.76 15.97 25.70
C SER A 324 -2.45 17.34 25.69
N HIS A 325 -1.92 18.29 24.92
CA HIS A 325 -2.48 19.64 24.77
C HIS A 325 -3.80 19.60 24.00
N ALA A 326 -3.82 18.99 22.82
CA ALA A 326 -5.03 18.83 22.00
C ALA A 326 -6.14 18.09 22.77
N SER A 327 -5.78 16.97 23.39
CA SER A 327 -6.69 16.14 24.18
C SER A 327 -7.28 16.91 25.36
N THR A 328 -6.48 17.73 26.04
CA THR A 328 -6.95 18.57 27.16
C THR A 328 -7.95 19.63 26.70
N VAL A 329 -7.68 20.33 25.61
CA VAL A 329 -8.60 21.36 25.08
C VAL A 329 -9.94 20.76 24.67
N LEU A 330 -9.91 19.61 24.00
CA LEU A 330 -11.12 18.90 23.57
C LEU A 330 -11.92 18.36 24.76
N TYR A 331 -11.24 17.76 25.75
CA TYR A 331 -11.85 17.30 26.99
C TYR A 331 -12.54 18.43 27.74
N LEU A 332 -11.86 19.57 27.92
CA LEU A 332 -12.43 20.76 28.58
C LEU A 332 -13.66 21.27 27.82
N HIS A 333 -13.59 21.37 26.49
CA HIS A 333 -14.75 21.81 25.71
C HIS A 333 -15.93 20.81 25.84
N ALA A 334 -15.67 19.51 25.74
CA ALA A 334 -16.69 18.47 25.80
C ALA A 334 -17.39 18.42 27.16
N THR A 335 -16.62 18.38 28.26
CA THR A 335 -17.15 18.34 29.63
C THR A 335 -17.92 19.61 29.97
N GLN A 336 -17.33 20.78 29.72
CA GLN A 336 -17.98 22.05 30.04
C GLN A 336 -19.24 22.31 29.19
N LYS A 337 -19.38 21.69 28.01
CA LYS A 337 -20.59 21.78 27.18
C LYS A 337 -21.53 20.59 27.33
N ASP A 338 -21.23 19.66 28.23
CA ASP A 338 -22.04 18.46 28.47
C ASP A 338 -22.27 17.63 27.20
N LEU A 339 -21.22 17.49 26.37
CA LEU A 339 -21.30 16.67 25.16
C LEU A 339 -21.25 15.19 25.52
N SER A 340 -22.27 14.44 25.11
CA SER A 340 -22.25 12.99 25.30
C SER A 340 -21.10 12.35 24.52
N ASP A 341 -20.60 11.27 25.09
CA ASP A 341 -19.65 10.34 24.51
C ASP A 341 -19.97 9.98 23.05
N PHE A 342 -21.24 9.74 22.73
CA PHE A 342 -21.69 9.49 21.38
C PHE A 342 -21.51 10.70 20.42
N HIS A 343 -21.81 11.91 20.89
CA HIS A 343 -21.59 13.13 20.10
C HIS A 343 -20.09 13.36 19.85
N GLN A 344 -19.23 12.98 20.80
CA GLN A 344 -17.78 13.05 20.63
C GLN A 344 -17.31 12.05 19.56
N ASP A 345 -17.74 10.78 19.60
CA ASP A 345 -17.41 9.77 18.58
C ASP A 345 -17.89 10.19 17.18
N MET A 346 -19.08 10.78 17.09
CA MET A 346 -19.62 11.32 15.84
C MET A 346 -18.76 12.47 15.31
N ALA A 347 -18.41 13.42 16.18
CA ALA A 347 -17.55 14.54 15.83
C ALA A 347 -16.18 14.05 15.34
N GLN A 348 -15.62 13.03 16.00
CA GLN A 348 -14.39 12.36 15.58
C GLN A 348 -14.51 11.75 14.19
N TRP A 349 -15.54 10.94 13.92
CA TRP A 349 -15.74 10.39 12.57
C TRP A 349 -15.89 11.48 11.51
N LEU A 350 -16.74 12.50 11.73
CA LEU A 350 -16.98 13.55 10.74
C LEU A 350 -15.72 14.39 10.49
N ALA A 351 -14.94 14.69 11.53
CA ALA A 351 -13.70 15.44 11.39
C ALA A 351 -12.64 14.61 10.65
N TYR A 352 -12.37 13.38 11.11
CA TYR A 352 -11.32 12.53 10.53
C TYR A 352 -11.67 12.09 9.10
N SER A 353 -12.92 11.72 8.82
CA SER A 353 -13.33 11.31 7.46
C SER A 353 -13.21 12.45 6.46
N LYS A 354 -13.49 13.70 6.86
CA LYS A 354 -13.31 14.89 6.04
C LYS A 354 -11.84 15.22 5.86
N LEU A 355 -11.06 15.21 6.94
CA LEU A 355 -9.62 15.49 6.87
C LEU A 355 -8.90 14.44 6.02
N TYR A 356 -9.28 13.17 6.08
CA TYR A 356 -8.67 12.12 5.26
C TYR A 356 -8.81 12.37 3.75
N GLN A 357 -9.87 13.07 3.33
CA GLN A 357 -10.08 13.44 1.92
C GLN A 357 -9.21 14.62 1.47
N SER A 358 -8.77 15.47 2.40
CA SER A 358 -7.94 16.64 2.13
C SER A 358 -6.45 16.46 2.47
N LEU A 359 -6.16 15.64 3.49
CA LEU A 359 -4.87 15.37 4.08
C LEU A 359 -4.69 13.84 4.09
N GLU A 360 -3.68 13.33 3.39
CA GLU A 360 -3.41 11.89 3.38
C GLU A 360 -2.71 11.46 4.68
N PHE A 361 -3.39 10.69 5.54
CA PHE A 361 -2.82 10.03 6.71
C PHE A 361 -3.23 8.54 6.77
N ASN A 362 -2.84 7.81 7.81
CA ASN A 362 -3.16 6.39 7.90
C ASN A 362 -4.67 6.16 8.05
N SER A 363 -5.28 5.43 7.11
CA SER A 363 -6.72 5.13 7.13
C SER A 363 -7.14 4.27 8.32
N SER A 364 -6.21 3.57 8.99
CA SER A 364 -6.52 2.81 10.21
C SER A 364 -7.13 3.66 11.32
N CYS A 365 -6.83 4.96 11.38
CA CYS A 365 -7.41 5.89 12.35
C CYS A 365 -8.95 5.93 12.26
N LEU A 366 -9.50 5.77 11.05
CA LEU A 366 -10.95 5.74 10.82
C LEU A 366 -11.60 4.44 11.31
N LEU A 367 -10.82 3.36 11.46
CA LEU A 367 -11.34 2.06 11.89
C LEU A 367 -11.77 2.07 13.36
N HIS A 368 -11.02 2.75 14.22
CA HIS A 368 -11.42 2.93 15.62
C HIS A 368 -12.74 3.71 15.70
N GLN A 369 -12.83 4.81 14.96
CA GLN A 369 -13.98 5.71 14.96
C GLN A 369 -15.28 5.02 14.51
N ILE A 370 -15.23 4.27 13.41
CA ILE A 370 -16.41 3.55 12.92
C ILE A 370 -16.85 2.44 13.89
N THR A 371 -15.91 1.85 14.63
CA THR A 371 -16.19 0.80 15.62
C THR A 371 -16.84 1.38 16.87
N SER A 372 -16.35 2.53 17.36
CA SER A 372 -16.95 3.26 18.49
C SER A 372 -18.39 3.68 18.19
N ILE A 373 -18.62 4.21 16.97
CA ILE A 373 -19.97 4.55 16.50
C ILE A 373 -20.88 3.32 16.49
N GLU A 374 -20.44 2.18 15.93
CA GLU A 374 -21.26 0.96 15.88
C GLU A 374 -21.60 0.43 17.28
N TYR A 375 -20.65 0.45 18.21
CA TYR A 375 -20.87 0.01 19.59
C TYR A 375 -21.96 0.85 20.29
N ARG A 376 -21.88 2.17 20.17
CA ARG A 376 -22.81 3.11 20.81
C ARG A 376 -24.10 3.34 20.01
N TRP A 377 -24.15 2.90 18.74
CA TRP A 377 -25.31 3.06 17.86
C TRP A 377 -26.60 2.43 18.43
N VAL A 378 -26.46 1.28 19.09
CA VAL A 378 -27.60 0.53 19.65
C VAL A 378 -28.12 1.15 20.95
N GLN A 379 -27.28 1.91 21.66
CA GLN A 379 -27.56 2.40 23.01
C GLN A 379 -28.27 3.76 23.04
N GLU A 380 -28.08 4.63 22.03
CA GLU A 380 -28.66 5.97 22.00
C GLU A 380 -29.70 6.16 20.86
N ARG A 381 -30.99 6.11 21.22
CA ARG A 381 -32.14 6.12 20.27
C ARG A 381 -32.73 7.50 19.92
N LEU A 382 -32.21 8.61 20.44
CA LEU A 382 -32.81 9.95 20.25
C LEU A 382 -31.82 10.85 19.52
N ARG A 383 -32.07 11.17 18.24
CA ARG A 383 -31.21 12.08 17.48
C ARG A 383 -31.97 13.06 16.59
N PRO A 384 -31.52 14.32 16.51
CA PRO A 384 -31.95 15.26 15.48
C PRO A 384 -31.67 14.70 14.08
N GLU A 385 -32.63 14.86 13.16
CA GLU A 385 -32.51 14.43 11.75
C GLU A 385 -31.28 15.04 11.05
N GLN A 386 -30.87 16.24 11.46
CA GLN A 386 -29.70 16.94 10.93
C GLN A 386 -28.39 16.16 11.13
N VAL A 387 -28.14 15.60 12.32
CA VAL A 387 -26.91 14.84 12.60
C VAL A 387 -26.88 13.53 11.82
N ARG A 388 -28.06 12.92 11.59
CA ARG A 388 -28.20 11.73 10.74
C ARG A 388 -27.86 12.03 9.28
N ALA A 389 -28.33 13.17 8.76
CA ALA A 389 -28.01 13.60 7.41
C ALA A 389 -26.51 13.88 7.24
N GLU A 390 -25.87 14.57 8.18
CA GLU A 390 -24.43 14.84 8.16
C GLU A 390 -23.59 13.55 8.16
N LEU A 391 -23.99 12.54 8.95
CA LEU A 391 -23.31 11.25 8.96
C LEU A 391 -23.51 10.47 7.65
N ALA A 392 -24.72 10.46 7.11
CA ALA A 392 -25.01 9.82 5.83
C ALA A 392 -24.19 10.44 4.69
N GLU A 393 -24.09 11.76 4.65
CA GLU A 393 -23.28 12.50 3.67
C GLU A 393 -21.79 12.16 3.83
N SER A 394 -21.28 12.11 5.06
CA SER A 394 -19.90 11.71 5.34
C SER A 394 -19.59 10.28 4.87
N PHE A 395 -20.47 9.32 5.13
CA PHE A 395 -20.32 7.94 4.65
C PHE A 395 -20.29 7.86 3.12
N GLN A 396 -21.21 8.53 2.44
CA GLN A 396 -21.28 8.54 0.98
C GLN A 396 -20.07 9.25 0.35
N SER A 397 -19.65 10.37 0.94
CA SER A 397 -18.49 11.15 0.53
C SER A 397 -17.20 10.32 0.66
N LEU A 398 -16.98 9.67 1.81
CA LEU A 398 -15.81 8.81 2.03
C LEU A 398 -15.83 7.58 1.12
N LEU A 399 -17.00 6.97 0.90
CA LEU A 399 -17.14 5.84 -0.03
C LEU A 399 -16.76 6.24 -1.45
N THR A 400 -17.31 7.36 -1.94
CA THR A 400 -17.02 7.89 -3.27
C THR A 400 -15.53 8.22 -3.43
N TYR A 401 -14.95 8.89 -2.42
CA TYR A 401 -13.53 9.20 -2.39
C TYR A 401 -12.67 7.94 -2.38
N GLY A 402 -12.95 6.97 -1.50
CA GLY A 402 -12.21 5.71 -1.40
C GLY A 402 -12.26 4.90 -2.70
N VAL A 403 -13.41 4.81 -3.35
CA VAL A 403 -13.56 4.18 -4.68
C VAL A 403 -12.75 4.92 -5.74
N SER A 404 -12.68 6.25 -5.68
CA SER A 404 -11.85 7.05 -6.60
C SER A 404 -10.33 6.79 -6.41
N LEU A 405 -9.88 6.57 -5.17
CA LEU A 405 -8.50 6.18 -4.89
C LEU A 405 -8.19 4.78 -5.42
N ILE A 406 -9.12 3.83 -5.25
CA ILE A 406 -8.99 2.47 -5.78
C ILE A 406 -8.93 2.47 -7.30
N ARG A 407 -9.73 3.30 -7.98
CA ARG A 407 -9.63 3.47 -9.44
C ARG A 407 -8.21 3.87 -9.87
N ARG A 408 -7.51 4.67 -9.06
CA ARG A 408 -6.16 5.15 -9.35
C ARG A 408 -5.08 4.41 -8.55
N PHE A 409 -5.33 3.16 -8.14
CA PHE A 409 -4.46 2.48 -7.17
C PHE A 409 -2.99 2.35 -7.63
N ARG A 410 -2.72 2.17 -8.92
CA ARG A 410 -1.34 2.10 -9.46
C ARG A 410 -0.55 3.39 -9.26
N ILE A 411 -1.24 4.53 -9.17
CA ILE A 411 -0.65 5.87 -9.02
C ILE A 411 -0.63 6.32 -7.55
N ILE A 412 -1.69 6.02 -6.81
CA ILE A 412 -1.82 6.42 -5.39
C ILE A 412 -1.07 5.45 -4.46
N PHE A 413 -1.08 4.17 -4.79
CA PHE A 413 -0.42 3.11 -4.05
C PHE A 413 0.63 2.41 -4.93
N PRO A 414 1.68 3.12 -5.37
CA PRO A 414 2.73 2.55 -6.20
C PRO A 414 3.50 1.48 -5.42
N LEU A 415 3.93 0.43 -6.11
CA LEU A 415 4.66 -0.70 -5.53
C LEU A 415 6.11 -0.34 -5.16
N SER A 416 6.63 0.78 -5.67
CA SER A 416 7.96 1.31 -5.35
C SER A 416 8.05 1.89 -3.94
N VAL A 417 6.92 2.23 -3.31
CA VAL A 417 6.89 2.87 -2.00
C VAL A 417 6.64 1.83 -0.89
N PRO A 418 7.47 1.79 0.16
CA PRO A 418 7.25 0.88 1.29
C PRO A 418 5.91 1.15 1.98
N ARG A 419 5.24 0.10 2.49
CA ARG A 419 3.91 0.14 3.14
C ARG A 419 2.73 0.61 2.26
N SER A 420 2.95 0.87 0.98
CA SER A 420 1.90 1.25 0.02
C SER A 420 0.77 0.21 -0.07
N THR A 421 1.13 -1.08 -0.01
CA THR A 421 0.19 -2.19 0.03
C THR A 421 -0.64 -2.21 1.32
N GLU A 422 -0.01 -1.97 2.47
CA GLU A 422 -0.68 -1.87 3.78
C GLU A 422 -1.66 -0.69 3.83
N ARG A 423 -1.34 0.42 3.16
CA ARG A 423 -2.24 1.58 3.03
C ARG A 423 -3.51 1.21 2.25
N LEU A 424 -3.38 0.54 1.10
CA LEU A 424 -4.54 0.10 0.33
C LEU A 424 -5.39 -0.90 1.12
N GLN A 425 -4.75 -1.83 1.84
CA GLN A 425 -5.45 -2.78 2.71
C GLN A 425 -6.24 -2.09 3.82
N SER A 426 -5.63 -1.10 4.48
CA SER A 426 -6.26 -0.36 5.56
C SER A 426 -7.46 0.42 5.03
N LEU A 427 -7.33 1.04 3.84
CA LEU A 427 -8.46 1.70 3.17
C LEU A 427 -9.60 0.71 2.85
N LEU A 428 -9.28 -0.44 2.26
CA LEU A 428 -10.27 -1.47 1.95
C LEU A 428 -10.97 -1.99 3.23
N ARG A 429 -10.21 -2.18 4.33
CA ARG A 429 -10.78 -2.58 5.62
C ARG A 429 -11.77 -1.54 6.15
N VAL A 430 -11.42 -0.25 6.11
CA VAL A 430 -12.31 0.83 6.55
C VAL A 430 -13.59 0.84 5.72
N LEU A 431 -13.48 0.77 4.39
CA LEU A 431 -14.65 0.76 3.51
C LEU A 431 -15.55 -0.46 3.77
N VAL A 432 -14.96 -1.64 3.90
CA VAL A 432 -15.71 -2.87 4.23
C VAL A 432 -16.38 -2.78 5.60
N GLN A 433 -15.67 -2.28 6.61
CA GLN A 433 -16.23 -2.17 7.96
C GLN A 433 -17.35 -1.13 8.00
N MET A 434 -17.15 0.04 7.37
CA MET A 434 -18.16 1.08 7.25
C MET A 434 -19.44 0.55 6.59
N CYS A 435 -19.34 -0.10 5.43
CA CYS A 435 -20.49 -0.67 4.75
C CYS A 435 -21.17 -1.81 5.52
N LYS A 436 -20.51 -2.43 6.51
CA LYS A 436 -21.09 -3.47 7.38
C LYS A 436 -21.83 -2.92 8.60
N THR A 437 -21.57 -1.68 9.00
CA THR A 437 -22.19 -1.09 10.20
C THR A 437 -23.71 -0.95 10.07
N LYS A 438 -24.44 -1.08 11.17
CA LYS A 438 -25.89 -0.83 11.19
C LYS A 438 -26.20 0.62 10.84
N ALA A 439 -25.35 1.54 11.29
CA ALA A 439 -25.44 2.96 10.98
C ALA A 439 -25.49 3.23 9.47
N PHE A 440 -24.62 2.58 8.70
CA PHE A 440 -24.60 2.72 7.24
C PHE A 440 -25.86 2.16 6.58
N HIS A 441 -26.33 0.99 7.01
CA HIS A 441 -27.55 0.37 6.46
C HIS A 441 -28.83 1.15 6.77
N GLU A 442 -28.90 1.80 7.93
CA GLU A 442 -30.06 2.61 8.34
C GLU A 442 -30.08 4.00 7.69
N LEU A 443 -28.90 4.60 7.47
CA LEU A 443 -28.78 5.99 7.01
C LEU A 443 -28.58 6.13 5.50
N CYS A 444 -27.88 5.20 4.86
CA CYS A 444 -27.59 5.27 3.44
C CYS A 444 -28.65 4.48 2.66
N THR A 445 -29.07 5.01 1.51
CA THR A 445 -29.85 4.24 0.52
C THR A 445 -29.06 2.98 0.14
N PRO A 446 -29.73 1.90 -0.30
CA PRO A 446 -29.04 0.67 -0.71
C PRO A 446 -28.11 0.98 -1.88
N SER A 447 -26.84 1.26 -1.58
CA SER A 447 -25.78 1.41 -2.55
C SER A 447 -25.50 0.06 -3.20
N PRO A 448 -25.03 0.02 -4.46
CA PRO A 448 -24.55 -1.23 -5.05
C PRO A 448 -23.52 -1.90 -4.14
N ASP A 449 -23.48 -3.23 -4.17
CA ASP A 449 -22.61 -4.03 -3.31
C ASP A 449 -21.15 -3.54 -3.41
N LEU A 450 -20.47 -3.37 -2.27
CA LEU A 450 -19.11 -2.81 -2.20
C LEU A 450 -18.11 -3.55 -3.11
N PRO A 451 -18.08 -4.89 -3.18
CA PRO A 451 -17.28 -5.64 -4.13
C PRO A 451 -17.54 -5.27 -5.59
N GLN A 452 -18.80 -4.98 -5.97
CA GLN A 452 -19.15 -4.57 -7.33
C GLN A 452 -18.62 -3.16 -7.65
N MET A 453 -18.73 -2.21 -6.70
CA MET A 453 -18.14 -0.87 -6.86
C MET A 453 -16.62 -0.94 -6.99
N VAL A 454 -15.96 -1.71 -6.13
CA VAL A 454 -14.50 -1.91 -6.17
C VAL A 454 -14.08 -2.56 -7.48
N SER A 455 -14.78 -3.61 -7.92
CA SER A 455 -14.52 -4.27 -9.20
C SER A 455 -14.67 -3.32 -10.39
N THR A 456 -15.74 -2.53 -10.42
CA THR A 456 -15.98 -1.54 -11.47
C THR A 456 -14.90 -0.45 -11.50
N ALA A 457 -14.49 0.04 -10.34
CA ALA A 457 -13.42 1.02 -10.23
C ALA A 457 -12.06 0.46 -10.67
N LEU A 458 -11.74 -0.78 -10.30
CA LEU A 458 -10.52 -1.46 -10.73
C LEU A 458 -10.49 -1.69 -12.25
N LYS A 459 -11.61 -2.09 -12.85
CA LYS A 459 -11.73 -2.22 -14.31
C LYS A 459 -11.51 -0.88 -14.99
N SER A 460 -12.29 0.14 -14.62
CA SER A 460 -12.17 1.49 -15.20
C SER A 460 -10.76 2.06 -15.04
N GLY A 461 -10.16 1.92 -13.87
CA GLY A 461 -8.80 2.37 -13.58
C GLY A 461 -7.73 1.64 -14.40
N THR A 462 -7.92 0.35 -14.63
CA THR A 462 -7.03 -0.46 -15.48
C THR A 462 -7.15 -0.06 -16.95
N THR A 463 -8.36 0.21 -17.44
CA THR A 463 -8.59 0.75 -18.78
C THR A 463 -7.93 2.11 -18.98
N GLU A 464 -8.06 3.03 -18.02
CA GLU A 464 -7.43 4.34 -18.06
C GLU A 464 -5.91 4.25 -18.07
N TRP A 465 -5.33 3.41 -17.20
CA TRP A 465 -3.90 3.18 -17.14
C TRP A 465 -3.37 2.64 -18.48
N PHE A 466 -4.05 1.65 -19.07
CA PHE A 466 -3.65 1.08 -20.37
C PHE A 466 -3.68 2.14 -21.49
N HIS A 467 -4.73 2.97 -21.54
CA HIS A 467 -4.81 4.05 -22.53
C HIS A 467 -3.75 5.13 -22.30
N MET A 468 -3.44 5.46 -21.05
CA MET A 468 -2.38 6.39 -20.70
C MET A 468 -1.01 5.87 -21.17
N GLN A 469 -0.68 4.60 -20.92
CA GLN A 469 0.58 4.00 -21.39
C GLN A 469 0.64 3.93 -22.92
N LYS A 470 -0.46 3.53 -23.58
CA LYS A 470 -0.54 3.53 -25.04
C LYS A 470 -0.30 4.91 -25.64
N GLN A 471 -0.78 5.98 -24.98
CA GLN A 471 -0.53 7.35 -25.42
C GLN A 471 0.93 7.79 -25.17
N HIS A 472 1.49 7.45 -24.02
CA HIS A 472 2.87 7.77 -23.66
C HIS A 472 3.90 7.11 -24.59
N LEU A 473 3.65 5.87 -24.99
CA LEU A 473 4.52 5.10 -25.88
C LEU A 473 4.27 5.34 -27.37
N LYS A 474 3.38 6.28 -27.74
CA LYS A 474 3.05 6.53 -29.14
C LYS A 474 4.26 7.10 -29.89
N PRO A 475 4.71 6.47 -30.99
CA PRO A 475 5.90 6.92 -31.70
C PRO A 475 5.65 8.27 -32.38
N MET A 476 6.70 9.10 -32.44
CA MET A 476 6.66 10.40 -33.12
C MET A 476 6.60 10.24 -34.64
N VAL A 477 7.22 9.20 -35.21
CA VAL A 477 7.14 8.85 -36.63
C VAL A 477 6.23 7.64 -36.79
N LYS A 478 5.22 7.74 -37.67
CA LYS A 478 4.27 6.66 -37.94
C LYS A 478 4.83 5.65 -38.94
N SER A 479 6.01 5.09 -38.66
CA SER A 479 6.54 3.98 -39.45
C SER A 479 6.02 2.65 -38.90
N ILE A 480 5.87 1.63 -39.77
CA ILE A 480 5.44 0.28 -39.37
C ILE A 480 6.40 -0.29 -38.31
N GLU A 481 7.70 -0.06 -38.46
CA GLU A 481 8.71 -0.55 -37.51
C GLU A 481 8.60 0.14 -36.14
N GLU A 482 8.45 1.47 -36.10
CA GLU A 482 8.30 2.19 -34.83
C GLU A 482 6.97 1.88 -34.14
N ASN A 483 5.88 1.72 -34.89
CA ASN A 483 4.60 1.26 -34.35
C ASN A 483 4.74 -0.14 -33.72
N SER A 484 5.45 -1.06 -34.37
CA SER A 484 5.69 -2.41 -33.83
C SER A 484 6.57 -2.42 -32.57
N LYS A 485 7.58 -1.53 -32.50
CA LYS A 485 8.43 -1.34 -31.32
C LYS A 485 7.63 -0.76 -30.15
N ALA A 486 6.84 0.28 -30.39
CA ALA A 486 5.98 0.90 -29.39
C ALA A 486 4.97 -0.10 -28.79
N LEU A 487 4.35 -0.93 -29.65
CA LEU A 487 3.45 -1.98 -29.21
C LEU A 487 4.17 -3.06 -28.39
N SER A 488 5.39 -3.45 -28.78
CA SER A 488 6.20 -4.40 -28.01
C SER A 488 6.54 -3.86 -26.62
N MET A 489 6.91 -2.57 -26.52
CA MET A 489 7.17 -1.91 -25.23
C MET A 489 5.91 -1.82 -24.36
N LEU A 490 4.75 -1.53 -24.95
CA LEU A 490 3.48 -1.51 -24.22
C LEU A 490 3.14 -2.87 -23.64
N LEU A 491 3.26 -3.94 -24.44
CA LEU A 491 3.01 -5.31 -23.97
C LEU A 491 3.99 -5.72 -22.85
N LEU A 492 5.26 -5.31 -22.97
CA LEU A 492 6.26 -5.49 -21.93
C LEU A 492 5.87 -4.83 -20.60
N GLU A 493 5.44 -3.56 -20.63
CA GLU A 493 4.97 -2.85 -19.44
C GLU A 493 3.74 -3.51 -18.81
N VAL A 494 2.81 -4.00 -19.64
CA VAL A 494 1.61 -4.73 -19.18
C VAL A 494 2.00 -6.04 -18.49
N ILE A 495 2.91 -6.83 -19.08
CA ILE A 495 3.37 -8.09 -18.50
C ILE A 495 4.08 -7.84 -17.17
N GLU A 496 4.94 -6.83 -17.10
CA GLU A 496 5.67 -6.50 -15.87
C GLU A 496 4.70 -6.03 -14.76
N ASP A 497 3.71 -5.18 -15.08
CA ASP A 497 2.64 -4.79 -14.13
C ASP A 497 1.86 -6.01 -13.64
N LEU A 498 1.50 -6.93 -14.53
CA LEU A 498 0.77 -8.16 -14.17
C LEU A 498 1.61 -9.07 -13.26
N LYS A 499 2.89 -9.28 -13.55
CA LYS A 499 3.81 -10.07 -12.72
C LYS A 499 3.95 -9.48 -11.32
N GLN A 500 4.12 -8.17 -11.24
CA GLN A 500 4.18 -7.46 -9.97
C GLN A 500 2.85 -7.56 -9.21
N CYS A 501 1.73 -7.42 -9.92
CA CYS A 501 0.41 -7.55 -9.34
C CYS A 501 0.14 -8.96 -8.82
N GLN A 502 0.56 -10.01 -9.53
CA GLN A 502 0.44 -11.40 -9.10
C GLN A 502 1.27 -11.66 -7.84
N LYS A 503 2.53 -11.20 -7.80
CA LYS A 503 3.44 -11.42 -6.66
C LYS A 503 2.95 -10.76 -5.38
N ILE A 504 2.36 -9.58 -5.50
CA ILE A 504 2.03 -8.71 -4.37
C ILE A 504 0.56 -8.85 -4.00
N TRP A 505 -0.36 -8.71 -4.96
CA TRP A 505 -1.79 -8.64 -4.67
C TRP A 505 -2.46 -10.01 -4.49
N ASN A 506 -1.89 -11.09 -5.04
CA ASN A 506 -2.45 -12.44 -4.90
C ASN A 506 -2.23 -13.04 -3.49
N LYS A 507 -1.39 -12.43 -2.66
CA LYS A 507 -1.22 -12.80 -1.24
C LYS A 507 -2.36 -12.30 -0.35
N PHE A 508 -3.26 -11.47 -0.87
CA PHE A 508 -4.31 -10.85 -0.08
C PHE A 508 -5.62 -11.63 -0.15
N ASN A 509 -5.96 -12.32 0.95
CA ASN A 509 -7.21 -13.05 1.14
C ASN A 509 -8.40 -12.15 1.46
N LEU A 510 -8.62 -11.09 0.68
CA LEU A 510 -9.95 -10.50 0.57
C LEU A 510 -10.66 -11.27 -0.55
N LYS A 511 -11.97 -11.53 -0.46
CA LYS A 511 -12.75 -12.22 -1.53
C LYS A 511 -12.71 -11.51 -2.92
N LEU A 512 -11.90 -10.47 -3.06
CA LEU A 512 -11.63 -9.69 -4.27
C LEU A 512 -10.21 -10.01 -4.75
N ASN A 513 -10.10 -10.77 -5.84
CA ASN A 513 -8.82 -11.00 -6.50
C ASN A 513 -8.51 -9.83 -7.45
N ILE A 514 -7.78 -8.83 -6.94
CA ILE A 514 -7.38 -7.61 -7.69
C ILE A 514 -6.63 -8.01 -8.97
N PHE A 515 -5.75 -9.01 -8.89
CA PHE A 515 -4.99 -9.51 -10.03
C PHE A 515 -5.91 -10.10 -11.09
N SER A 516 -6.87 -10.96 -10.74
CA SER A 516 -7.81 -11.53 -11.71
C SER A 516 -8.64 -10.47 -12.43
N ILE A 517 -9.09 -9.43 -11.72
CA ILE A 517 -9.87 -8.34 -12.33
C ILE A 517 -8.99 -7.54 -13.30
N ALA A 518 -7.78 -7.15 -12.88
CA ALA A 518 -6.86 -6.40 -13.73
C ALA A 518 -6.40 -7.21 -14.94
N TYR A 519 -6.11 -8.50 -14.77
CA TYR A 519 -5.72 -9.41 -15.83
C TYR A 519 -6.81 -9.53 -16.89
N LEU A 520 -8.05 -9.86 -16.51
CA LEU A 520 -9.15 -10.03 -17.48
C LEU A 520 -9.45 -8.74 -18.25
N GLU A 521 -9.35 -7.59 -17.60
CA GLU A 521 -9.55 -6.30 -18.25
C GLU A 521 -8.41 -5.98 -19.24
N LEU A 522 -7.14 -6.18 -18.83
CA LEU A 522 -5.98 -5.99 -19.71
C LEU A 522 -6.00 -6.96 -20.89
N GLU A 523 -6.33 -8.22 -20.64
CA GLU A 523 -6.47 -9.24 -21.66
C GLU A 523 -7.52 -8.82 -22.71
N SER A 524 -8.70 -8.38 -22.26
CA SER A 524 -9.75 -7.87 -23.15
C SER A 524 -9.32 -6.63 -23.93
N LEU A 525 -8.51 -5.74 -23.34
CA LEU A 525 -8.01 -4.55 -24.03
C LEU A 525 -6.95 -4.89 -25.08
N VAL A 526 -6.09 -5.88 -24.80
CA VAL A 526 -5.09 -6.38 -25.74
C VAL A 526 -5.76 -7.14 -26.89
N SER A 527 -6.85 -7.86 -26.63
CA SER A 527 -7.56 -8.64 -27.63
C SER A 527 -8.45 -7.82 -28.58
N LYS A 528 -8.60 -6.51 -28.38
CA LYS A 528 -9.46 -5.67 -29.23
C LYS A 528 -8.91 -5.54 -30.66
N PRO A 529 -9.75 -5.77 -31.69
CA PRO A 529 -9.34 -5.62 -33.09
C PRO A 529 -8.95 -4.15 -33.34
N GLY A 530 -7.71 -3.94 -33.81
CA GLY A 530 -7.12 -2.61 -34.05
C GLY A 530 -5.97 -2.23 -33.13
N LEU A 531 -5.67 -3.00 -32.06
CA LEU A 531 -4.38 -2.89 -31.38
C LEU A 531 -3.29 -3.67 -32.14
N LEU A 532 -3.62 -4.86 -32.61
CA LEU A 532 -2.75 -5.75 -33.38
C LEU A 532 -3.25 -5.75 -34.82
N CYS A 533 -2.79 -4.79 -35.63
CA CYS A 533 -3.09 -4.80 -37.06
C CYS A 533 -2.09 -5.73 -37.78
N PRO A 534 -2.55 -6.75 -38.55
CA PRO A 534 -1.65 -7.71 -39.23
C PRO A 534 -0.64 -7.04 -40.17
N GLN A 535 -1.01 -5.89 -40.75
CA GLN A 535 -0.13 -5.13 -41.63
C GLN A 535 1.03 -4.42 -40.89
N GLU A 536 0.83 -4.11 -39.60
CA GLU A 536 1.81 -3.39 -38.77
C GLU A 536 2.64 -4.33 -37.86
N THR A 537 2.15 -5.54 -37.57
CA THR A 537 2.77 -6.48 -36.63
C THR A 537 3.40 -7.68 -37.34
N LYS A 538 4.51 -7.43 -38.04
CA LYS A 538 5.29 -8.47 -38.73
C LYS A 538 6.31 -9.20 -37.84
N SER A 539 6.28 -8.98 -36.52
CA SER A 539 7.34 -9.44 -35.62
C SER A 539 6.90 -10.63 -34.77
N CYS A 540 7.60 -11.75 -34.92
CA CYS A 540 7.51 -12.94 -34.04
C CYS A 540 7.71 -12.59 -32.56
N ALA A 541 8.41 -11.49 -32.24
CA ALA A 541 8.52 -11.00 -30.88
C ALA A 541 7.13 -10.75 -30.27
N THR A 542 6.20 -10.11 -30.99
CA THR A 542 4.84 -9.83 -30.52
C THR A 542 4.06 -11.11 -30.22
N ALA A 543 4.23 -12.16 -31.03
CA ALA A 543 3.60 -13.46 -30.80
C ALA A 543 4.15 -14.15 -29.54
N VAL A 544 5.48 -14.13 -29.35
CA VAL A 544 6.14 -14.61 -28.12
C VAL A 544 5.66 -13.84 -26.88
N TRP A 545 5.46 -12.52 -26.99
CA TRP A 545 4.96 -11.71 -25.89
C TRP A 545 3.53 -12.09 -25.48
N LEU A 546 2.63 -12.27 -26.46
CA LEU A 546 1.25 -12.67 -26.20
C LEU A 546 1.16 -14.08 -25.60
N GLU A 547 2.00 -15.01 -26.06
CA GLU A 547 2.12 -16.34 -25.48
C GLU A 547 2.61 -16.28 -24.02
N ASN A 548 3.58 -15.41 -23.71
CA ASN A 548 4.03 -15.23 -22.33
C ASN A 548 2.92 -14.67 -21.42
N LEU A 549 2.17 -13.68 -21.90
CA LEU A 549 1.04 -13.12 -21.15
C LEU A 549 -0.07 -14.15 -20.92
N HIS A 550 -0.36 -14.99 -21.91
CA HIS A 550 -1.31 -16.10 -21.80
C HIS A 550 -0.81 -17.22 -20.86
N ARG A 551 0.49 -17.53 -20.87
CA ARG A 551 1.10 -18.59 -20.05
C ARG A 551 1.18 -18.22 -18.56
N ASP A 552 1.47 -16.95 -18.25
CA ASP A 552 1.54 -16.46 -16.87
C ASP A 552 0.14 -16.40 -16.20
N ALA A 553 -0.93 -16.60 -16.98
CA ALA A 553 -2.32 -16.56 -16.56
C ALA A 553 -2.83 -17.79 -15.81
N PHE A 554 -1.99 -18.54 -15.09
CA PHE A 554 -2.42 -19.67 -14.22
C PHE A 554 -3.32 -19.17 -13.07
N LEU A 555 -4.55 -18.84 -13.42
CA LEU A 555 -5.70 -18.61 -12.58
C LEU A 555 -6.65 -19.78 -12.81
N HIS A 556 -7.02 -20.44 -11.72
CA HIS A 556 -8.07 -21.43 -11.69
C HIS A 556 -9.39 -20.82 -12.17
N ARG A 557 -9.79 -21.09 -13.42
CA ARG A 557 -11.16 -20.92 -13.89
C ARG A 557 -11.47 -21.75 -15.13
N ASP A 558 -12.73 -22.17 -15.20
CA ASP A 558 -13.39 -22.74 -16.38
C ASP A 558 -13.96 -21.61 -17.25
N GLY A 559 -13.33 -21.31 -18.38
CA GLY A 559 -13.83 -20.37 -19.40
C GLY A 559 -12.77 -20.03 -20.46
N PRO A 560 -13.15 -19.79 -21.73
CA PRO A 560 -12.19 -19.45 -22.78
C PRO A 560 -11.62 -18.04 -22.56
N LEU A 561 -10.29 -17.95 -22.52
CA LEU A 561 -9.53 -16.70 -22.43
C LEU A 561 -9.70 -15.88 -23.71
N ALA A 562 -9.76 -14.55 -23.62
CA ALA A 562 -9.93 -13.68 -24.78
C ALA A 562 -8.75 -13.77 -25.76
N LEU A 563 -7.57 -14.17 -25.27
CA LEU A 563 -6.38 -14.43 -26.09
C LEU A 563 -6.27 -15.85 -26.62
N SER A 564 -7.20 -16.78 -26.34
CA SER A 564 -7.06 -18.21 -26.73
C SER A 564 -6.69 -18.45 -28.21
N ASN A 565 -7.14 -17.56 -29.11
CA ASN A 565 -6.92 -17.64 -30.56
C ASN A 565 -5.95 -16.59 -31.12
N PHE A 566 -5.06 -16.01 -30.29
CA PHE A 566 -4.14 -14.94 -30.74
C PHE A 566 -3.23 -15.37 -31.90
N HIS A 567 -2.90 -16.66 -31.97
CA HIS A 567 -2.05 -17.25 -33.01
C HIS A 567 -2.62 -17.03 -34.43
N GLN A 568 -3.95 -16.99 -34.58
CA GLN A 568 -4.61 -16.74 -35.86
C GLN A 568 -4.28 -15.36 -36.44
N TRP A 569 -3.98 -14.38 -35.59
CA TRP A 569 -3.64 -13.02 -36.03
C TRP A 569 -2.28 -12.93 -36.71
N PHE A 570 -1.40 -13.92 -36.49
CA PHE A 570 -0.04 -13.94 -37.02
C PHE A 570 0.14 -14.91 -38.20
N GLU A 571 -0.91 -15.60 -38.64
CA GLU A 571 -0.81 -16.62 -39.70
C GLU A 571 -0.30 -16.06 -41.03
N GLU A 572 -0.75 -14.87 -41.43
CA GLU A 572 -0.28 -14.22 -42.66
C GLU A 572 1.17 -13.70 -42.54
N ALA A 573 1.60 -13.35 -41.32
CA ALA A 573 2.94 -12.85 -41.06
C ALA A 573 3.98 -13.97 -40.90
N LEU A 574 3.55 -15.19 -40.56
CA LEU A 574 4.42 -16.32 -40.24
C LEU A 574 5.35 -16.73 -41.42
N PRO A 575 4.87 -16.88 -42.67
CA PRO A 575 5.75 -17.21 -43.79
C PRO A 575 6.79 -16.12 -44.08
N LEU A 576 6.39 -14.85 -43.98
CA LEU A 576 7.29 -13.70 -44.17
C LEU A 576 8.37 -13.67 -43.09
N TRP A 577 8.00 -14.00 -41.86
CA TRP A 577 8.95 -14.10 -40.75
C TRP A 577 9.95 -15.25 -40.96
N LEU A 578 9.48 -16.45 -41.33
CA LEU A 578 10.35 -17.60 -41.63
C LEU A 578 11.34 -17.26 -42.74
N GLN A 579 10.86 -16.67 -43.83
CA GLN A 579 11.72 -16.22 -44.93
C GLN A 579 12.75 -15.18 -44.48
N LYS A 580 12.36 -14.24 -43.61
CA LYS A 580 13.27 -13.23 -43.07
C LYS A 580 14.30 -13.85 -42.12
N ALA A 581 13.90 -14.84 -41.31
CA ALA A 581 14.79 -15.58 -40.43
C ALA A 581 15.84 -16.36 -41.23
N TYR A 582 15.42 -17.08 -42.28
CA TYR A 582 16.32 -17.77 -43.21
C TYR A 582 17.34 -16.81 -43.84
N THR A 583 16.87 -15.76 -44.52
CA THR A 583 17.74 -14.80 -45.23
C THR A 583 18.73 -14.11 -44.28
N THR A 584 18.28 -13.69 -43.10
CA THR A 584 19.16 -13.05 -42.11
C THR A 584 20.21 -14.02 -41.56
N THR A 585 19.83 -15.28 -41.31
CA THR A 585 20.74 -16.32 -40.83
C THR A 585 21.77 -16.69 -41.91
N LEU A 586 21.31 -16.83 -43.15
CA LEU A 586 22.15 -17.11 -44.30
C LEU A 586 23.19 -16.00 -44.53
N GLU A 587 22.78 -14.74 -44.53
CA GLU A 587 23.68 -13.59 -44.67
C GLU A 587 24.71 -13.53 -43.54
N ARG A 588 24.29 -13.79 -42.29
CA ARG A 588 25.22 -13.83 -41.14
C ARG A 588 26.24 -14.95 -41.29
N ALA A 589 25.80 -16.15 -41.68
CA ALA A 589 26.70 -17.28 -41.93
C ALA A 589 27.71 -16.96 -43.05
N GLN A 590 27.25 -16.40 -44.17
CA GLN A 590 28.12 -16.01 -45.29
C GLN A 590 29.15 -14.95 -44.87
N ARG A 591 28.74 -13.91 -44.13
CA ARG A 591 29.66 -12.89 -43.63
C ARG A 591 30.69 -13.48 -42.64
N ALA A 592 30.26 -14.37 -41.75
CA ALA A 592 31.14 -15.03 -40.80
C ALA A 592 32.24 -15.83 -41.52
N ILE A 593 31.89 -16.55 -42.60
CA ILE A 593 32.85 -17.31 -43.43
C ILE A 593 33.78 -16.36 -44.22
N GLN A 594 33.25 -15.29 -44.79
CA GLN A 594 34.05 -14.31 -45.54
C GLN A 594 35.11 -13.61 -44.68
N MET A 595 34.79 -13.36 -43.42
CA MET A 595 35.70 -12.75 -42.45
C MET A 595 36.63 -13.76 -41.79
N ASP A 596 36.38 -15.07 -41.98
CA ASP A 596 37.16 -16.12 -41.36
C ASP A 596 38.59 -16.16 -41.95
N GLN A 597 39.57 -16.15 -41.06
CA GLN A 597 40.99 -16.30 -41.39
C GLN A 597 41.47 -17.75 -41.26
N LEU A 598 40.56 -18.69 -40.94
CA LEU A 598 40.88 -20.09 -40.64
C LEU A 598 41.98 -20.18 -39.58
N LYS A 599 41.73 -19.57 -38.42
CA LYS A 599 42.57 -19.66 -37.23
C LYS A 599 41.75 -20.21 -36.07
N PRO A 600 42.35 -21.03 -35.19
CA PRO A 600 41.64 -21.57 -34.04
C PRO A 600 41.18 -20.44 -33.10
N PHE A 601 39.98 -20.58 -32.55
CA PHE A 601 39.42 -19.62 -31.61
C PHE A 601 39.71 -20.03 -30.17
N GLY A 602 40.60 -19.31 -29.49
CA GLY A 602 40.97 -19.57 -28.10
C GLY A 602 41.57 -20.97 -27.92
N TYR A 603 40.98 -21.76 -27.02
CA TYR A 603 41.36 -23.17 -26.79
C TYR A 603 40.65 -24.16 -27.72
N HIS A 604 39.75 -23.69 -28.59
CA HIS A 604 39.01 -24.54 -29.52
C HIS A 604 39.81 -24.77 -30.80
N LYS A 605 39.70 -25.99 -31.36
CA LYS A 605 40.40 -26.38 -32.60
C LYS A 605 39.67 -25.93 -33.89
N HIS A 606 38.50 -25.30 -33.76
CA HIS A 606 37.71 -24.75 -34.86
C HIS A 606 37.81 -23.20 -34.87
N SER A 607 37.44 -22.56 -35.99
CA SER A 607 37.49 -21.10 -36.13
C SER A 607 36.28 -20.38 -35.51
N THR A 608 36.26 -19.06 -35.60
CA THR A 608 35.16 -18.21 -35.09
C THR A 608 33.86 -18.37 -35.87
N SER A 609 33.93 -18.68 -37.17
CA SER A 609 32.74 -18.73 -38.02
C SER A 609 31.77 -19.85 -37.62
N THR A 610 32.27 -20.96 -37.05
CA THR A 610 31.40 -21.99 -36.46
C THR A 610 30.69 -21.50 -35.22
N VAL A 611 31.36 -20.71 -34.36
CA VAL A 611 30.76 -20.12 -33.14
C VAL A 611 29.65 -19.14 -33.50
N ASP A 612 29.85 -18.32 -34.54
CA ASP A 612 28.82 -17.40 -35.02
C ASP A 612 27.60 -18.15 -35.57
N LEU A 613 27.82 -19.21 -36.36
CA LEU A 613 26.75 -20.08 -36.86
C LEU A 613 26.00 -20.79 -35.72
N SER A 614 26.75 -21.30 -34.73
CA SER A 614 26.22 -21.90 -33.50
C SER A 614 25.24 -20.96 -32.80
N THR A 615 25.63 -19.70 -32.67
CA THR A 615 24.86 -18.66 -32.00
C THR A 615 23.58 -18.36 -32.78
N CYS A 616 23.64 -18.37 -34.11
CA CYS A 616 22.46 -18.20 -34.95
C CYS A 616 21.46 -19.36 -34.78
N TYR A 617 21.91 -20.61 -34.77
CA TYR A 617 21.03 -21.76 -34.51
C TYR A 617 20.44 -21.74 -33.10
N ALA A 618 21.24 -21.39 -32.09
CA ALA A 618 20.75 -21.23 -30.73
C ALA A 618 19.63 -20.18 -30.61
N GLN A 619 19.74 -19.05 -31.35
CA GLN A 619 18.68 -18.03 -31.41
C GLN A 619 17.39 -18.56 -32.03
N ILE A 620 17.49 -19.33 -33.13
CA ILE A 620 16.32 -19.93 -33.78
C ILE A 620 15.65 -20.94 -32.83
N VAL A 621 16.43 -21.82 -32.20
CA VAL A 621 15.93 -22.79 -31.21
C VAL A 621 15.23 -22.08 -30.05
N THR A 622 15.84 -21.03 -29.51
CA THR A 622 15.25 -20.26 -28.39
C THR A 622 13.93 -19.61 -28.82
N THR A 623 13.88 -19.03 -30.02
CA THR A 623 12.67 -18.39 -30.54
C THR A 623 11.55 -19.42 -30.76
N TRP A 624 11.88 -20.60 -31.29
CA TRP A 624 10.95 -21.72 -31.44
C TRP A 624 10.32 -22.14 -30.10
N GLN A 625 11.16 -22.37 -29.09
CA GLN A 625 10.70 -22.77 -27.76
C GLN A 625 9.81 -21.70 -27.10
N GLN A 626 10.13 -20.42 -27.32
CA GLN A 626 9.34 -19.30 -26.80
C GLN A 626 8.00 -19.14 -27.52
N LEU A 627 7.96 -19.35 -28.83
CA LEU A 627 6.77 -19.22 -29.66
C LEU A 627 5.69 -20.23 -29.25
N ASN A 628 6.09 -21.45 -28.89
CA ASN A 628 5.20 -22.53 -28.40
C ASN A 628 3.87 -22.61 -29.15
N TRP A 629 3.93 -22.60 -30.49
CA TRP A 629 2.74 -22.40 -31.33
C TRP A 629 1.62 -23.39 -30.97
N PRO A 630 0.38 -22.95 -30.71
CA PRO A 630 -0.66 -23.78 -30.11
C PRO A 630 -1.24 -24.83 -31.08
N ASP A 631 -1.38 -24.47 -32.36
CA ASP A 631 -1.85 -25.38 -33.41
C ASP A 631 -0.78 -26.44 -33.72
N PRO A 632 -1.05 -27.74 -33.47
CA PRO A 632 -0.04 -28.79 -33.64
C PRO A 632 0.35 -29.04 -35.11
N GLU A 633 -0.57 -28.85 -36.06
CA GLU A 633 -0.30 -29.06 -37.48
C GLU A 633 0.62 -27.95 -38.01
N LYS A 634 0.29 -26.69 -37.70
CA LYS A 634 1.15 -25.55 -38.08
C LYS A 634 2.47 -25.55 -37.33
N ALA A 635 2.49 -25.96 -36.06
CA ALA A 635 3.72 -26.13 -35.30
C ALA A 635 4.66 -27.13 -36.00
N PHE A 636 4.13 -28.24 -36.51
CA PHE A 636 4.91 -29.19 -37.31
C PHE A 636 5.43 -28.57 -38.61
N MET A 637 4.60 -27.84 -39.36
CA MET A 637 5.04 -27.16 -40.58
C MET A 637 6.17 -26.14 -40.31
N ILE A 638 6.06 -25.36 -39.23
CA ILE A 638 7.10 -24.42 -38.81
C ILE A 638 8.40 -25.18 -38.49
N MET A 639 8.31 -26.28 -37.74
CA MET A 639 9.47 -27.12 -37.40
C MET A 639 10.18 -27.64 -38.65
N VAL A 640 9.42 -28.20 -39.61
CA VAL A 640 9.96 -28.74 -40.86
C VAL A 640 10.69 -27.63 -41.64
N ASN A 641 10.09 -26.45 -41.78
CA ASN A 641 10.73 -25.32 -42.45
C ASN A 641 12.02 -24.87 -41.74
N LEU A 642 12.00 -24.73 -40.41
CA LEU A 642 13.19 -24.34 -39.64
C LEU A 642 14.32 -25.37 -39.78
N LEU A 643 13.99 -26.67 -39.74
CA LEU A 643 14.97 -27.72 -39.97
C LEU A 643 15.54 -27.67 -41.39
N GLU A 644 14.68 -27.52 -42.39
CA GLU A 644 15.09 -27.43 -43.79
C GLU A 644 16.05 -26.26 -44.02
N ASP A 645 15.74 -25.10 -43.45
CA ASP A 645 16.58 -23.92 -43.49
C ASP A 645 17.94 -24.14 -42.81
N MET A 646 17.95 -24.76 -41.61
CA MET A 646 19.20 -25.10 -40.92
C MET A 646 20.05 -26.09 -41.72
N CYS A 647 19.44 -27.12 -42.31
CA CYS A 647 20.15 -28.10 -43.14
C CYS A 647 20.76 -27.44 -44.39
N LYS A 648 19.98 -26.59 -45.10
CA LYS A 648 20.47 -25.84 -46.27
C LYS A 648 21.64 -24.93 -45.92
N ILE A 649 21.54 -24.18 -44.81
CA ILE A 649 22.62 -23.29 -44.34
C ILE A 649 23.85 -24.10 -43.94
N SER A 650 23.68 -25.28 -43.34
CA SER A 650 24.79 -26.17 -42.96
C SER A 650 25.57 -26.67 -44.18
N LEU A 651 24.87 -27.15 -45.20
CA LEU A 651 25.49 -27.60 -46.45
C LEU A 651 26.17 -26.45 -47.19
N MET A 652 25.55 -25.27 -47.21
CA MET A 652 26.14 -24.04 -47.76
C MET A 652 27.42 -23.67 -47.01
N TYR A 653 27.40 -23.70 -45.68
CA TYR A 653 28.57 -23.41 -44.84
C TYR A 653 29.73 -24.36 -45.20
N CYS A 654 29.45 -25.66 -45.30
CA CYS A 654 30.44 -26.68 -45.68
C CYS A 654 31.08 -26.38 -47.05
N LYS A 655 30.27 -26.00 -48.04
CA LYS A 655 30.77 -25.62 -49.36
C LYS A 655 31.67 -24.38 -49.31
N LEU A 656 31.20 -23.29 -48.69
CA LEU A 656 31.91 -22.02 -48.70
C LEU A 656 33.19 -22.03 -47.84
N ILE A 657 33.22 -22.79 -46.74
CA ILE A 657 34.42 -22.87 -45.90
C ILE A 657 35.57 -23.60 -46.62
N LYS A 658 35.25 -24.57 -47.49
CA LYS A 658 36.22 -25.23 -48.38
C LYS A 658 36.76 -24.26 -49.43
N GLU A 659 35.87 -23.54 -50.13
CA GLU A 659 36.27 -22.50 -51.10
C GLU A 659 37.14 -21.41 -50.45
N ARG A 660 36.83 -21.04 -49.19
CA ARG A 660 37.65 -20.10 -48.42
C ARG A 660 39.05 -20.63 -48.14
N ALA A 661 39.19 -21.91 -47.85
CA ALA A 661 40.49 -22.55 -47.63
C ALA A 661 41.33 -22.63 -48.91
N GLU A 662 40.69 -22.84 -50.07
CA GLU A 662 41.35 -22.77 -51.37
C GLU A 662 41.84 -21.36 -51.68
N ALA A 663 41.03 -20.34 -51.40
CA ALA A 663 41.39 -18.93 -51.63
C ALA A 663 42.56 -18.43 -50.76
N LEU A 664 42.72 -18.95 -49.54
CA LEU A 664 43.79 -18.58 -48.59
C LEU A 664 45.11 -19.36 -48.80
N GLN A 665 45.23 -20.09 -49.92
CA GLN A 665 46.27 -21.09 -50.18
C GLN A 665 46.16 -22.29 -49.24
N THR A 666 45.78 -23.45 -49.81
CA THR A 666 45.52 -24.67 -49.07
C THR A 666 46.83 -25.22 -48.48
N HIS A 667 47.19 -24.86 -47.24
CA HIS A 667 48.24 -25.54 -46.47
C HIS A 667 47.63 -26.49 -45.43
N LEU A 668 48.47 -27.34 -44.84
CA LEU A 668 48.07 -28.37 -43.86
C LEU A 668 47.35 -27.76 -42.62
N PRO A 669 47.75 -26.58 -42.09
CA PRO A 669 47.03 -25.92 -40.98
C PRO A 669 45.57 -25.57 -41.28
N GLN A 670 45.29 -25.00 -42.45
CA GLN A 670 43.96 -24.53 -42.82
C GLN A 670 43.01 -25.70 -43.03
N LEU A 671 43.49 -26.81 -43.60
CA LEU A 671 42.68 -28.03 -43.79
C LEU A 671 42.28 -28.66 -42.45
N CYS A 672 43.16 -28.64 -41.44
CA CYS A 672 42.83 -29.13 -40.10
C CYS A 672 41.65 -28.35 -39.49
N ILE A 673 41.67 -27.02 -39.65
CA ILE A 673 40.62 -26.14 -39.13
C ILE A 673 39.31 -26.33 -39.89
N VAL A 674 39.36 -26.50 -41.22
CA VAL A 674 38.17 -26.81 -42.03
C VAL A 674 37.53 -28.12 -41.59
N VAL A 675 38.32 -29.19 -41.41
CA VAL A 675 37.85 -30.49 -40.92
C VAL A 675 37.19 -30.35 -39.55
N ASN A 676 37.81 -29.62 -38.62
CA ASN A 676 37.23 -29.38 -37.30
C ASN A 676 35.96 -28.53 -37.37
N ASN A 677 35.89 -27.57 -38.29
CA ASN A 677 34.72 -26.73 -38.47
C ASN A 677 33.51 -27.55 -38.95
N ILE A 678 33.72 -28.40 -39.97
CA ILE A 678 32.67 -29.28 -40.50
C ILE A 678 32.26 -30.30 -39.45
N GLU A 679 33.20 -30.87 -38.68
CA GLU A 679 32.87 -31.79 -37.59
C GLU A 679 32.08 -31.10 -36.47
N GLN A 680 32.45 -29.87 -36.10
CA GLN A 680 31.68 -29.10 -35.12
C GLN A 680 30.25 -28.84 -35.61
N LEU A 681 30.08 -28.48 -36.88
CA LEU A 681 28.76 -28.30 -37.49
C LEU A 681 27.94 -29.60 -37.47
N ARG A 682 28.56 -30.74 -37.81
CA ARG A 682 27.95 -32.08 -37.74
C ARG A 682 27.47 -32.41 -36.32
N LEU A 683 28.29 -32.16 -35.30
CA LEU A 683 27.92 -32.36 -33.90
C LEU A 683 26.77 -31.45 -33.45
N GLN A 684 26.63 -30.27 -34.04
CA GLN A 684 25.50 -29.38 -33.77
C GLN A 684 24.20 -29.87 -34.40
N MET A 685 24.25 -30.33 -35.64
CA MET A 685 23.11 -30.96 -36.32
C MET A 685 22.57 -32.14 -35.53
N LEU A 686 23.45 -33.00 -35.01
CA LEU A 686 23.06 -34.13 -34.17
C LEU A 686 22.35 -33.74 -32.87
N LYS A 687 22.55 -32.51 -32.37
CA LYS A 687 21.90 -32.03 -31.14
C LYS A 687 20.52 -31.42 -31.40
N LEU A 688 20.18 -31.08 -32.64
CA LEU A 688 18.92 -30.40 -32.98
C LEU A 688 17.65 -31.13 -32.51
N PRO A 689 17.50 -32.46 -32.62
CA PRO A 689 16.27 -33.14 -32.19
C PRO A 689 15.95 -32.89 -30.71
N SER A 690 16.98 -32.89 -29.87
CA SER A 690 16.85 -32.60 -28.43
C SER A 690 16.56 -31.13 -28.16
N GLN A 691 17.24 -30.22 -28.87
CA GLN A 691 17.12 -28.78 -28.69
C GLN A 691 15.77 -28.24 -29.17
N LEU A 692 15.26 -28.77 -30.27
CA LEU A 692 13.95 -28.43 -30.85
C LEU A 692 12.79 -29.20 -30.22
N ALA A 693 13.07 -30.07 -29.25
CA ALA A 693 12.10 -30.85 -28.48
C ALA A 693 11.15 -31.69 -29.36
N TRP A 694 11.70 -32.44 -30.33
CA TRP A 694 10.91 -33.25 -31.26
C TRP A 694 9.97 -34.23 -30.55
N ALA A 695 10.40 -34.85 -29.45
CA ALA A 695 9.55 -35.76 -28.67
C ALA A 695 8.26 -35.08 -28.15
N GLN A 696 8.33 -33.80 -27.75
CA GLN A 696 7.14 -33.05 -27.32
C GLN A 696 6.21 -32.75 -28.50
N LEU A 697 6.79 -32.41 -29.66
CA LEU A 697 6.04 -32.16 -30.89
C LEU A 697 5.32 -33.43 -31.37
N GLU A 698 6.03 -34.57 -31.42
CA GLU A 698 5.48 -35.88 -31.78
C GLU A 698 4.30 -36.29 -30.90
N GLN A 699 4.40 -36.02 -29.59
CA GLN A 699 3.31 -36.28 -28.66
C GLN A 699 2.10 -35.39 -28.96
N ARG A 700 2.31 -34.11 -29.32
CA ARG A 700 1.26 -33.14 -29.64
C ARG A 700 0.60 -33.40 -31.00
N THR A 701 1.34 -33.96 -31.97
CA THR A 701 0.84 -34.26 -33.32
C THR A 701 0.26 -35.67 -33.45
N ARG A 702 0.25 -36.45 -32.36
CA ARG A 702 -0.20 -37.84 -32.36
C ARG A 702 -1.66 -37.94 -32.80
N GLY A 703 -1.91 -38.66 -33.89
CA GLY A 703 -3.25 -38.84 -34.47
C GLY A 703 -3.69 -37.73 -35.44
N ILE A 704 -2.87 -36.69 -35.61
CA ILE A 704 -3.07 -35.62 -36.61
C ILE A 704 -2.12 -35.84 -37.78
N ILE A 705 -0.85 -36.11 -37.48
CA ILE A 705 0.22 -36.33 -38.45
C ILE A 705 0.65 -37.78 -38.37
N GLU A 706 0.81 -38.42 -39.53
CA GLU A 706 1.26 -39.80 -39.59
C GLU A 706 2.72 -39.91 -39.10
N PRO A 707 3.07 -40.92 -38.29
CA PRO A 707 4.45 -41.13 -37.83
C PRO A 707 5.45 -41.21 -38.99
N GLN A 708 5.02 -41.75 -40.13
CA GLN A 708 5.82 -41.84 -41.35
C GLN A 708 6.20 -40.44 -41.90
N GLN A 709 5.30 -39.46 -41.81
CA GLN A 709 5.58 -38.09 -42.26
C GLN A 709 6.58 -37.40 -41.34
N ILE A 710 6.49 -37.62 -40.02
CA ILE A 710 7.47 -37.11 -39.06
C ILE A 710 8.85 -37.73 -39.32
N GLN A 711 8.89 -39.05 -39.53
CA GLN A 711 10.13 -39.74 -39.89
C GLN A 711 10.74 -39.19 -41.19
N ASN A 712 9.92 -39.00 -42.23
CA ASN A 712 10.40 -38.55 -43.52
C ASN A 712 10.82 -37.08 -43.54
N ALA A 713 10.05 -36.19 -42.93
CA ALA A 713 10.27 -34.75 -42.98
C ALA A 713 11.31 -34.26 -41.95
N LEU A 714 11.44 -34.92 -40.80
CA LEU A 714 12.38 -34.50 -39.76
C LEU A 714 13.62 -35.40 -39.72
N HIS A 715 13.45 -36.68 -39.39
CA HIS A 715 14.57 -37.59 -39.15
C HIS A 715 15.39 -37.85 -40.42
N ASN A 716 14.75 -38.29 -41.50
CA ASN A 716 15.47 -38.63 -42.74
C ASN A 716 16.19 -37.41 -43.35
N GLN A 717 15.60 -36.21 -43.22
CA GLN A 717 16.22 -34.98 -43.70
C GLN A 717 17.47 -34.61 -42.90
N LEU A 718 17.41 -34.72 -41.58
CA LEU A 718 18.56 -34.50 -40.70
C LEU A 718 19.64 -35.56 -40.95
N ASP A 719 19.26 -36.84 -41.00
CA ASP A 719 20.18 -37.96 -41.21
C ASP A 719 20.91 -37.84 -42.56
N SER A 720 20.19 -37.47 -43.62
CA SER A 720 20.77 -37.20 -44.94
C SER A 720 21.81 -36.06 -44.89
N THR A 721 21.49 -34.98 -44.18
CA THR A 721 22.40 -33.83 -44.03
C THR A 721 23.63 -34.20 -43.21
N VAL A 722 23.45 -34.91 -42.09
CA VAL A 722 24.54 -35.40 -41.23
C VAL A 722 25.44 -36.37 -42.01
N ALA A 723 24.87 -37.28 -42.80
CA ALA A 723 25.63 -38.20 -43.63
C ALA A 723 26.45 -37.47 -44.71
N CYS A 724 25.88 -36.41 -45.30
CA CYS A 724 26.60 -35.56 -46.24
C CYS A 724 27.77 -34.84 -45.57
N LEU A 725 27.56 -34.23 -44.39
CA LEU A 725 28.64 -33.59 -43.62
C LEU A 725 29.73 -34.60 -43.23
N ASP A 726 29.35 -35.82 -42.84
CA ASP A 726 30.27 -36.89 -42.47
C ASP A 726 31.11 -37.39 -43.67
N HIS A 727 30.52 -37.44 -44.87
CA HIS A 727 31.25 -37.68 -46.12
C HIS A 727 32.26 -36.56 -46.40
N GLU A 728 31.83 -35.30 -46.24
CA GLU A 728 32.69 -34.13 -46.45
C GLU A 728 33.86 -34.10 -45.47
N VAL A 729 33.65 -34.48 -44.20
CA VAL A 729 34.77 -34.62 -43.26
C VAL A 729 35.76 -35.67 -43.74
N ARG A 730 35.30 -36.85 -44.18
CA ARG A 730 36.17 -37.88 -44.74
C ARG A 730 36.95 -37.38 -45.96
N ASP A 731 36.31 -36.63 -46.85
CA ASP A 731 36.94 -36.14 -48.07
C ASP A 731 38.08 -35.15 -47.75
N VAL A 732 37.88 -34.27 -46.77
CA VAL A 732 38.93 -33.32 -46.35
C VAL A 732 40.03 -34.04 -45.56
N VAL A 733 39.70 -35.05 -44.74
CA VAL A 733 40.70 -35.92 -44.09
C VAL A 733 41.53 -36.69 -45.13
N GLN A 734 40.90 -37.21 -46.20
CA GLN A 734 41.61 -37.87 -47.30
C GLN A 734 42.53 -36.90 -48.05
N ALA A 735 42.12 -35.64 -48.21
CA ALA A 735 42.96 -34.59 -48.78
C ALA A 735 44.17 -34.26 -47.89
N LEU A 736 44.01 -34.28 -46.55
CA LEU A 736 45.12 -34.19 -45.59
C LEU A 736 46.07 -35.39 -45.72
N ALA A 737 45.54 -36.60 -45.76
CA ALA A 737 46.33 -37.83 -45.90
C ALA A 737 47.14 -37.85 -47.20
N THR A 738 46.53 -37.45 -48.32
CA THR A 738 47.20 -37.37 -49.63
C THR A 738 48.35 -36.36 -49.62
N LYS A 739 48.25 -35.26 -48.85
CA LYS A 739 49.35 -34.31 -48.67
C LYS A 739 50.49 -34.89 -47.84
N LEU A 740 50.16 -35.60 -46.76
CA LEU A 740 51.15 -36.29 -45.93
C LEU A 740 51.89 -37.34 -46.76
N GLU A 741 51.17 -38.14 -47.56
CA GLU A 741 51.74 -39.15 -48.46
C GLU A 741 52.73 -38.54 -49.47
N LYS A 742 52.40 -37.38 -50.07
CA LYS A 742 53.34 -36.66 -50.96
C LYS A 742 54.62 -36.23 -50.23
N GLY A 743 54.52 -35.82 -48.97
CA GLY A 743 55.67 -35.49 -48.13
C GLY A 743 56.53 -36.73 -47.83
N ILE A 744 55.89 -37.85 -47.46
CA ILE A 744 56.55 -39.14 -47.24
C ILE A 744 57.26 -39.61 -48.52
N ALA A 745 56.58 -39.59 -49.66
CA ALA A 745 57.14 -40.02 -50.94
C ALA A 745 58.37 -39.22 -51.34
N ARG A 746 58.37 -37.90 -51.09
CA ARG A 746 59.53 -37.03 -51.32
C ARG A 746 60.73 -37.45 -50.47
N HIS A 747 60.53 -37.68 -49.18
CA HIS A 747 61.60 -38.13 -48.29
C HIS A 747 62.08 -39.55 -48.60
N ILE A 748 61.20 -40.45 -49.09
CA ILE A 748 61.59 -41.77 -49.59
C ILE A 748 62.44 -41.66 -50.86
N GLN A 749 62.13 -40.72 -51.76
CA GLN A 749 62.96 -40.46 -52.95
C GLN A 749 64.34 -39.89 -52.57
N GLU A 750 64.39 -38.96 -51.62
CA GLU A 750 65.63 -38.42 -51.06
C GLU A 750 66.47 -39.54 -50.40
N LEU A 751 65.83 -40.46 -49.68
CA LEU A 751 66.46 -41.67 -49.13
C LEU A 751 67.06 -42.55 -50.23
N SER A 752 66.31 -42.82 -51.30
CA SER A 752 66.73 -43.68 -52.40
C SER A 752 67.89 -43.11 -53.24
N SER A 753 68.14 -41.80 -53.14
CA SER A 753 69.21 -41.09 -53.86
C SER A 753 70.45 -40.84 -53.00
N SER A 754 70.44 -41.25 -51.73
CA SER A 754 71.60 -41.15 -50.82
C SER A 754 72.67 -42.21 -51.15
N SER A 755 73.96 -41.82 -51.11
CA SER A 755 75.09 -42.71 -51.43
C SER A 755 75.38 -43.73 -50.32
N ASP A 756 75.88 -44.92 -50.68
CA ASP A 756 76.27 -46.08 -49.81
C ASP A 756 77.29 -45.79 -48.69
N THR A 757 77.69 -44.53 -48.47
CA THR A 757 78.64 -44.12 -47.43
C THR A 757 77.97 -43.74 -46.10
N GLN A 758 76.64 -43.52 -46.07
CA GLN A 758 75.89 -43.22 -44.85
C GLN A 758 75.29 -44.48 -44.23
N LYS A 759 75.29 -44.56 -42.89
CA LYS A 759 74.61 -45.66 -42.17
C LYS A 759 73.10 -45.54 -42.40
N PRO A 760 72.39 -46.67 -42.58
CA PRO A 760 70.94 -46.67 -42.82
C PRO A 760 70.15 -45.99 -41.71
N GLU A 761 70.64 -46.05 -40.46
CA GLU A 761 70.06 -45.34 -39.31
C GLU A 761 70.09 -43.82 -39.49
N ASP A 762 71.19 -43.27 -40.02
CA ASP A 762 71.37 -41.82 -40.21
C ASP A 762 70.56 -41.29 -41.41
N SER A 763 70.40 -42.10 -42.46
CA SER A 763 69.63 -41.73 -43.65
C SER A 763 68.13 -41.63 -43.38
N ILE A 764 67.57 -42.42 -42.44
CA ILE A 764 66.14 -42.45 -42.09
C ILE A 764 65.70 -41.29 -41.18
N ILE A 765 66.64 -40.65 -40.46
CA ILE A 765 66.35 -39.59 -39.49
C ILE A 765 65.48 -38.45 -40.06
N PRO A 766 65.71 -37.92 -41.29
CA PRO A 766 64.89 -36.85 -41.86
C PRO A 766 63.41 -37.24 -42.05
N LEU A 767 63.14 -38.48 -42.49
CA LEU A 767 61.78 -38.99 -42.64
C LEU A 767 61.09 -39.17 -41.27
N MET A 768 61.81 -39.70 -40.29
CA MET A 768 61.30 -39.85 -38.91
C MET A 768 60.97 -38.50 -38.29
N LYS A 769 61.84 -37.49 -38.45
CA LYS A 769 61.59 -36.13 -37.97
C LYS A 769 60.40 -35.48 -38.68
N PHE A 770 60.26 -35.69 -39.98
CA PHE A 770 59.10 -35.21 -40.73
C PHE A 770 57.80 -35.83 -40.19
N LEU A 771 57.74 -37.16 -40.09
CA LEU A 771 56.57 -37.88 -39.57
C LEU A 771 56.22 -37.48 -38.14
N GLU A 772 57.23 -37.38 -37.26
CA GLU A 772 57.04 -36.93 -35.88
C GLU A 772 56.44 -35.52 -35.84
N SER A 773 57.00 -34.60 -36.63
CA SER A 773 56.53 -33.21 -36.67
C SER A 773 55.10 -33.07 -37.22
N GLU A 774 54.76 -33.77 -38.31
CA GLU A 774 53.45 -33.69 -38.93
C GLU A 774 52.38 -34.42 -38.10
N LEU A 775 52.67 -35.61 -37.57
CA LEU A 775 51.74 -36.35 -36.72
C LEU A 775 51.49 -35.64 -35.39
N GLN A 776 52.54 -35.06 -34.79
CA GLN A 776 52.38 -34.22 -33.61
C GLN A 776 51.49 -33.02 -33.93
N TYR A 777 51.74 -32.33 -35.04
CA TYR A 777 50.93 -31.21 -35.49
C TYR A 777 49.46 -31.60 -35.68
N LEU A 778 49.18 -32.69 -36.39
CA LEU A 778 47.83 -33.20 -36.62
C LEU A 778 47.13 -33.58 -35.31
N ASN A 779 47.82 -34.23 -34.38
CA ASN A 779 47.27 -34.58 -33.07
C ASN A 779 46.92 -33.33 -32.23
N GLU A 780 47.79 -32.31 -32.28
CA GLU A 780 47.56 -31.03 -31.59
C GLU A 780 46.40 -30.26 -32.21
N HIS A 781 46.25 -30.27 -33.54
CA HIS A 781 45.33 -29.37 -34.26
C HIS A 781 44.02 -30.02 -34.75
N LEU A 782 43.90 -31.35 -34.83
CA LEU A 782 42.64 -32.03 -35.16
C LEU A 782 41.87 -32.44 -33.90
N VAL A 783 40.54 -32.48 -33.98
CA VAL A 783 39.74 -33.18 -32.95
C VAL A 783 40.01 -34.68 -32.99
N GLN A 784 39.88 -35.34 -31.84
CA GLN A 784 40.30 -36.73 -31.65
C GLN A 784 39.66 -37.71 -32.65
N GLU A 785 38.39 -37.50 -33.00
CA GLU A 785 37.70 -38.33 -34.00
C GLU A 785 38.30 -38.18 -35.39
N ASN A 786 38.66 -36.96 -35.78
CA ASN A 786 39.25 -36.69 -37.10
C ASN A 786 40.73 -37.09 -37.19
N PHE A 787 41.45 -37.12 -36.07
CA PHE A 787 42.81 -37.67 -36.03
C PHE A 787 42.82 -39.21 -36.13
N LYS A 788 41.77 -39.88 -35.63
CA LYS A 788 41.64 -41.35 -35.70
C LYS A 788 41.16 -41.84 -37.06
N ARG A 789 40.40 -41.02 -37.80
CA ARG A 789 39.99 -41.26 -39.18
C ARG A 789 41.21 -41.11 -40.09
#